data_AF-A0A0S2FGR4-F1
#
_entry.id   AF-A0A0S2FGR4-F1
#
_cell.length_a   1.000
_cell.length_b   1.000
_cell.length_c   1.000
_cell.angle_alpha   90.00
_cell.angle_beta   90.00
_cell.angle_gamma   90.00
#
_symmetry.space_group_name_H-M   'P 1'
#
loop_
_entity.id
_entity.type
_entity.pdbx_description
1 polymer ?
#
loop_
_entity_poly.entity_id
_entity_poly.type
_entity_poly.pdbx_seq_one_letter_code
_entity_poly.pdbx_strand_id
1 'polypeptide(L)'
;MVDVKMEKPQPQLSLAQIKPVLLPAAFVCLLLTLWFGWSGVQQHRDASRRTDLVSARDKAISTAHDALGIEHKRLRERMAAPEMQAALQAGDLQRAATLLTQSWPGAKAGVVLPPDLAGDYAQLPKSGYGRLAAMEAAIVADKPTAAIVRDGGKPVLALAAPARAGEQLVGVAYLQLPLQRISDGIEKADVDGSSYLALRQGGFSVIERGDTSLGNGAEAMAAKIPGSDLRLAAAVPDVPGGPLGLGALSCFIAAVVFGLLAFVLMRLRQRAYRTVPVEDEGPVQTLAETMSVSPFEATDANVTDSQNSAAPKAVAIDGGIFRAYDIRGVIGQSLDPGIAQMIGHAIGSVMHDQGLTEIVVGRDGRLSGPAMIEGLIAGLRKAGRNVVDIGLAPTPLVYFGAYHLRAGSCVSVTGSHNPPDYNGFKVVVGGETLSGTAITDLYQRIVGGRLHTAAEPGTLSQRDISEDYVQRIASDIQIDRPLKVVVDAGNGVAGDVGPRVLAAIGAEVTPLYCEIDGEFPNHHPDPSEPHNLVDLIKMVGRLNADLGIAFDGDGDRLGVVTRDGQNIFPDRLLMLFAADVLERNPGAMIIYDVKCTGRLPGHILRHGGSPLMWKTGHSLIKAKMRETDAELAGEMSGHFFFKERWYGFDDGIYSAARLLEILSAQPQSPSDTLNALPSGVATAEIKVDAPNGDPHSFVERFVAEASFEGARLSTIDGLRVDFADGWGLVRASNTTPILVMRFDADTHEALVRIQDAFRAQLLALKPDLKLPF
;
A
#
# COMPACT_ATOMS: atom_id res chain seq x y z
N MET A 1 43.74 -67.17 -50.25
CA MET A 1 43.29 -67.87 -49.03
C MET A 1 43.20 -66.83 -47.92
N VAL A 2 42.27 -66.98 -46.98
CA VAL A 2 41.97 -65.97 -45.95
C VAL A 2 43.05 -65.94 -44.88
N ASP A 3 43.49 -64.74 -44.48
CA ASP A 3 43.78 -64.47 -43.07
C ASP A 3 43.71 -62.95 -42.78
N VAL A 4 42.65 -62.51 -42.10
CA VAL A 4 42.44 -61.10 -41.71
C VAL A 4 42.66 -61.00 -40.20
N LYS A 5 43.86 -60.54 -39.80
CA LYS A 5 44.10 -60.14 -38.41
C LYS A 5 43.49 -58.77 -38.14
N MET A 6 42.45 -58.75 -37.29
CA MET A 6 41.96 -57.52 -36.70
C MET A 6 42.90 -57.04 -35.58
N GLU A 7 43.32 -55.79 -35.65
CA GLU A 7 43.92 -55.08 -34.50
C GLU A 7 43.17 -53.77 -34.26
N LYS A 8 42.78 -53.53 -33.00
CA LYS A 8 41.96 -52.37 -32.61
C LYS A 8 42.87 -51.17 -32.32
N PRO A 9 42.53 -49.96 -32.78
CA PRO A 9 43.08 -48.74 -32.19
C PRO A 9 42.42 -48.50 -30.83
N GLN A 10 43.09 -48.87 -29.74
CA GLN A 10 42.80 -48.30 -28.42
C GLN A 10 43.50 -46.94 -28.31
N PRO A 11 42.80 -45.84 -27.99
CA PRO A 11 43.45 -44.66 -27.45
C PRO A 11 43.81 -44.95 -25.98
N GLN A 12 44.91 -45.65 -25.75
CA GLN A 12 45.51 -45.72 -24.42
C GLN A 12 46.12 -44.36 -24.10
N LEU A 13 45.34 -43.48 -23.47
CA LEU A 13 45.87 -42.33 -22.74
C LEU A 13 46.95 -42.82 -21.79
N SER A 14 48.20 -42.40 -22.02
CA SER A 14 49.31 -42.91 -21.23
C SER A 14 49.15 -42.47 -19.78
N LEU A 15 49.46 -43.36 -18.83
CA LEU A 15 49.48 -43.03 -17.40
C LEU A 15 50.38 -41.81 -17.10
N ALA A 16 51.37 -41.52 -17.96
CA ALA A 16 52.22 -40.33 -17.88
C ALA A 16 51.47 -39.01 -18.11
N GLN A 17 50.51 -38.96 -19.03
CA GLN A 17 49.75 -37.74 -19.34
C GLN A 17 48.69 -37.40 -18.27
N ILE A 18 48.13 -38.41 -17.60
CA ILE A 18 47.09 -38.20 -16.57
C ILE A 18 47.72 -37.89 -15.18
N LYS A 19 48.97 -38.32 -14.91
CA LYS A 19 49.73 -38.09 -13.66
C LYS A 19 49.55 -36.70 -13.01
N PRO A 20 49.76 -35.56 -13.71
CA PRO A 20 49.68 -34.24 -13.08
C PRO A 20 48.25 -33.88 -12.65
N VAL A 21 47.21 -34.46 -13.27
CA VAL A 21 45.79 -34.18 -12.98
C VAL A 21 45.24 -35.05 -11.85
N LEU A 22 45.81 -36.24 -11.59
CA LEU A 22 45.32 -37.17 -10.57
C LEU A 22 45.31 -36.58 -9.14
N LEU A 23 46.32 -35.78 -8.77
CA LEU A 23 46.36 -35.18 -7.43
C LEU A 23 45.32 -34.03 -7.30
N PRO A 24 45.28 -33.03 -8.21
CA PRO A 24 44.19 -32.05 -8.22
C PRO A 24 42.80 -32.70 -8.22
N ALA A 25 42.56 -33.72 -9.04
CA ALA A 25 41.28 -34.42 -9.11
C ALA A 25 40.93 -35.12 -7.78
N ALA A 26 41.88 -35.82 -7.15
CA ALA A 26 41.67 -36.44 -5.84
C ALA A 26 41.39 -35.39 -4.75
N PHE A 27 42.09 -34.26 -4.78
CA PHE A 27 41.90 -33.15 -3.83
C PHE A 27 40.53 -32.48 -4.02
N VAL A 28 40.10 -32.23 -5.26
CA VAL A 28 38.75 -31.76 -5.57
C VAL A 28 37.69 -32.75 -5.09
N CYS A 29 37.89 -34.06 -5.30
CA CYS A 29 36.96 -35.07 -4.77
C CYS A 29 36.89 -35.07 -3.22
N LEU A 30 38.00 -34.84 -2.52
CA LEU A 30 37.99 -34.66 -1.05
C LEU A 30 37.27 -33.38 -0.62
N LEU A 31 37.46 -32.27 -1.32
CA LEU A 31 36.71 -31.03 -1.06
C LEU A 31 35.21 -31.21 -1.28
N LEU A 32 34.81 -31.87 -2.38
CA LEU A 32 33.40 -32.22 -2.63
C LEU A 32 32.85 -33.16 -1.55
N THR A 33 33.63 -34.16 -1.10
CA THR A 33 33.26 -35.06 0.01
C THR A 33 32.94 -34.28 1.29
N LEU A 34 33.81 -33.35 1.67
CA LEU A 34 33.62 -32.51 2.85
C LEU A 34 32.43 -31.55 2.68
N TRP A 35 32.26 -30.95 1.50
CA TRP A 35 31.18 -30.00 1.23
C TRP A 35 29.80 -30.65 1.26
N PHE A 36 29.62 -31.76 0.53
CA PHE A 36 28.37 -32.54 0.54
C PHE A 36 28.10 -33.16 1.92
N GLY A 37 29.14 -33.68 2.59
CA GLY A 37 29.00 -34.27 3.93
C GLY A 37 28.57 -33.23 4.98
N TRP A 38 29.21 -32.06 4.99
CA TRP A 38 28.85 -30.95 5.87
C TRP A 38 27.43 -30.43 5.60
N SER A 39 27.06 -30.24 4.33
CA SER A 39 25.71 -29.81 3.96
C SER A 39 24.64 -30.83 4.39
N GLY A 40 24.91 -32.13 4.23
CA GLY A 40 24.01 -33.19 4.71
C GLY A 40 23.78 -33.13 6.22
N VAL A 41 24.84 -32.90 7.02
CA VAL A 41 24.73 -32.72 8.48
C VAL A 41 23.91 -31.48 8.84
N GLN A 42 24.11 -30.35 8.15
CA GLN A 42 23.37 -29.12 8.41
C GLN A 42 21.88 -29.27 8.09
N GLN A 43 21.54 -29.80 6.92
CA GLN A 43 20.15 -30.07 6.53
C GLN A 43 19.45 -31.07 7.46
N HIS A 44 20.16 -32.11 7.93
CA HIS A 44 19.57 -33.07 8.86
C HIS A 44 19.29 -32.45 10.24
N ARG A 45 20.19 -31.61 10.75
CA ARG A 45 19.98 -30.85 11.99
C ARG A 45 18.80 -29.90 11.88
N ASP A 46 18.65 -29.22 10.76
CA ASP A 46 17.53 -28.31 10.53
C ASP A 46 16.18 -29.04 10.45
N ALA A 47 16.13 -30.17 9.73
CA ALA A 47 14.93 -31.01 9.67
C ALA A 47 14.49 -31.49 11.06
N SER A 48 15.44 -31.90 11.93
CA SER A 48 15.13 -32.26 13.32
C SER A 48 14.61 -31.06 14.12
N ARG A 49 15.33 -29.93 14.09
CA ARG A 49 14.91 -28.67 14.77
C ARG A 49 13.50 -28.25 14.37
N ARG A 50 13.18 -28.28 13.06
CA ARG A 50 11.85 -27.95 12.53
C ARG A 50 10.79 -28.90 13.06
N THR A 51 11.09 -30.20 13.15
CA THR A 51 10.16 -31.22 13.67
C THR A 51 9.91 -31.04 15.18
N ASP A 52 10.97 -30.82 15.95
CA ASP A 52 10.88 -30.62 17.40
C ASP A 52 10.08 -29.34 17.73
N LEU A 53 10.32 -28.25 16.99
CA LEU A 53 9.59 -26.99 17.14
C LEU A 53 8.10 -27.12 16.81
N VAL A 54 7.74 -27.86 15.74
CA VAL A 54 6.34 -28.14 15.40
C VAL A 54 5.66 -28.94 16.51
N SER A 55 6.33 -29.96 17.05
CA SER A 55 5.84 -30.75 18.18
C SER A 55 5.60 -29.88 19.43
N ALA A 56 6.53 -28.98 19.75
CA ALA A 56 6.40 -28.03 20.85
C ALA A 56 5.24 -27.04 20.63
N ARG A 57 5.10 -26.49 19.41
CA ARG A 57 3.99 -25.61 18.98
C ARG A 57 2.64 -26.30 19.17
N ASP A 58 2.47 -27.51 18.67
CA ASP A 58 1.18 -28.21 18.65
C ASP A 58 0.76 -28.66 20.06
N LYS A 59 1.72 -29.07 20.89
CA LYS A 59 1.48 -29.33 22.32
C LYS A 59 1.03 -28.07 23.06
N ALA A 60 1.66 -26.93 22.77
CA ALA A 60 1.28 -25.65 23.37
C ALA A 60 -0.10 -25.17 22.89
N ILE A 61 -0.45 -25.38 21.61
CA ILE A 61 -1.80 -25.16 21.06
C ILE A 61 -2.85 -25.99 21.79
N SER A 62 -2.63 -27.30 21.96
CA SER A 62 -3.56 -28.18 22.68
C SER A 62 -3.78 -27.68 24.12
N THR A 63 -2.70 -27.32 24.81
CA THR A 63 -2.75 -26.81 26.19
C THR A 63 -3.56 -25.51 26.29
N ALA A 64 -3.37 -24.57 25.34
CA ALA A 64 -4.11 -23.32 25.29
C ALA A 64 -5.59 -23.54 24.92
N HIS A 65 -5.89 -24.48 24.01
CA HIS A 65 -7.24 -24.86 23.63
C HIS A 65 -8.04 -25.41 24.82
N ASP A 66 -7.47 -26.37 25.56
CA ASP A 66 -8.11 -26.97 26.72
C ASP A 66 -8.40 -25.93 27.80
N ALA A 67 -7.46 -25.02 28.06
CA ALA A 67 -7.62 -23.93 29.01
C ALA A 67 -8.72 -22.93 28.60
N LEU A 68 -8.78 -22.54 27.32
CA LEU A 68 -9.87 -21.72 26.79
C LEU A 68 -11.22 -22.44 26.89
N GLY A 69 -11.26 -23.74 26.60
CA GLY A 69 -12.45 -24.57 26.74
C GLY A 69 -13.01 -24.58 28.17
N ILE A 70 -12.13 -24.66 29.18
CA ILE A 70 -12.50 -24.59 30.59
C ILE A 70 -13.11 -23.22 30.95
N GLU A 71 -12.49 -22.12 30.55
CA GLU A 71 -12.99 -20.78 30.90
C GLU A 71 -14.27 -20.42 30.11
N HIS A 72 -14.38 -20.81 28.83
CA HIS A 72 -15.63 -20.69 28.06
C HIS A 72 -16.78 -21.55 28.63
N LYS A 73 -16.47 -22.74 29.18
CA LYS A 73 -17.47 -23.56 29.88
C LYS A 73 -17.92 -22.85 31.17
N ARG A 74 -16.99 -22.38 32.00
CA ARG A 74 -17.28 -21.63 33.23
C ARG A 74 -18.12 -20.38 32.94
N LEU A 75 -17.85 -19.65 31.86
CA LEU A 75 -18.61 -18.47 31.48
C LEU A 75 -20.07 -18.82 31.16
N ARG A 76 -20.30 -19.87 30.36
CA ARG A 76 -21.66 -20.34 30.05
C ARG A 76 -22.41 -20.80 31.28
N GLU A 77 -21.78 -21.58 32.15
CA GLU A 77 -22.37 -22.03 33.42
C GLU A 77 -22.72 -20.84 34.34
N ARG A 78 -21.89 -19.78 34.36
CA ARG A 78 -22.15 -18.56 35.12
C ARG A 78 -23.31 -17.74 34.52
N MET A 79 -23.37 -17.62 33.19
CA MET A 79 -24.45 -16.91 32.50
C MET A 79 -25.81 -17.62 32.61
N ALA A 80 -25.80 -18.95 32.71
CA ALA A 80 -26.99 -19.78 32.91
C ALA A 80 -27.42 -19.94 34.39
N ALA A 81 -26.65 -19.43 35.36
CA ALA A 81 -26.96 -19.59 36.78
C ALA A 81 -28.28 -18.89 37.16
N PRO A 82 -29.13 -19.47 38.04
CA PRO A 82 -30.43 -18.88 38.38
C PRO A 82 -30.37 -17.44 38.90
N GLU A 83 -29.37 -17.12 39.72
CA GLU A 83 -29.18 -15.77 40.26
C GLU A 83 -28.77 -14.74 39.19
N MET A 84 -27.97 -15.19 38.20
CA MET A 84 -27.59 -14.37 37.04
C MET A 84 -28.81 -14.12 36.15
N GLN A 85 -29.56 -15.16 35.82
CA GLN A 85 -30.78 -15.04 35.01
C GLN A 85 -31.83 -14.16 35.69
N ALA A 86 -31.99 -14.24 37.01
CA ALA A 86 -32.86 -13.34 37.77
C ALA A 86 -32.41 -11.85 37.70
N ALA A 87 -31.09 -11.58 37.76
CA ALA A 87 -30.56 -10.22 37.62
C ALA A 87 -30.77 -9.68 36.18
N LEU A 88 -30.53 -10.50 35.17
CA LEU A 88 -30.72 -10.13 33.76
C LEU A 88 -32.20 -9.90 33.41
N GLN A 89 -33.12 -10.73 33.91
CA GLN A 89 -34.57 -10.54 33.76
C GLN A 89 -35.08 -9.26 34.44
N ALA A 90 -34.43 -8.83 35.53
CA ALA A 90 -34.74 -7.57 36.21
C ALA A 90 -34.07 -6.33 35.57
N GLY A 91 -33.24 -6.50 34.52
CA GLY A 91 -32.44 -5.43 33.92
C GLY A 91 -31.31 -4.90 34.81
N ASP A 92 -30.99 -5.59 35.92
CA ASP A 92 -29.98 -5.18 36.90
C ASP A 92 -28.58 -5.61 36.44
N LEU A 93 -28.05 -4.90 35.45
CA LEU A 93 -26.73 -5.17 34.87
C LEU A 93 -25.59 -4.96 35.88
N GLN A 94 -25.77 -4.10 36.88
CA GLN A 94 -24.78 -3.85 37.93
C GLN A 94 -24.64 -5.07 38.87
N ARG A 95 -25.78 -5.67 39.26
CA ARG A 95 -25.79 -6.93 39.99
C ARG A 95 -25.29 -8.08 39.13
N ALA A 96 -25.63 -8.12 37.84
CA ALA A 96 -25.10 -9.12 36.91
C ALA A 96 -23.56 -9.03 36.81
N ALA A 97 -22.97 -7.83 36.76
CA ALA A 97 -21.52 -7.62 36.80
C ALA A 97 -20.86 -8.12 38.11
N THR A 98 -21.52 -7.89 39.24
CA THR A 98 -21.06 -8.40 40.54
C THR A 98 -21.11 -9.92 40.58
N LEU A 99 -22.21 -10.53 40.11
CA LEU A 99 -22.34 -11.98 40.00
C LEU A 99 -21.34 -12.59 39.00
N LEU A 100 -21.00 -11.89 37.91
CA LEU A 100 -20.04 -12.37 36.90
C LEU A 100 -18.63 -12.56 37.49
N THR A 101 -18.20 -11.64 38.35
CA THR A 101 -16.84 -11.62 38.93
C THR A 101 -16.73 -12.40 40.24
N GLN A 102 -17.83 -12.49 41.01
CA GLN A 102 -17.84 -13.18 42.30
C GLN A 102 -17.36 -14.64 42.18
N SER A 103 -16.38 -15.00 43.02
CA SER A 103 -15.76 -16.33 43.08
C SER A 103 -15.06 -16.80 41.79
N TRP A 104 -14.77 -15.92 40.82
CA TRP A 104 -13.96 -16.27 39.65
C TRP A 104 -12.46 -16.18 39.95
N PRO A 105 -11.69 -17.27 39.96
CA PRO A 105 -10.29 -17.22 40.41
C PRO A 105 -9.40 -16.38 39.49
N GLY A 106 -8.88 -15.27 40.01
CA GLY A 106 -7.95 -14.40 39.29
C GLY A 106 -8.60 -13.43 38.30
N ALA A 107 -9.93 -13.28 38.29
CA ALA A 107 -10.59 -12.23 37.53
C ALA A 107 -10.15 -10.85 38.04
N LYS A 108 -9.70 -9.97 37.14
CA LYS A 108 -9.22 -8.62 37.47
C LYS A 108 -10.34 -7.59 37.48
N ALA A 109 -11.22 -7.68 36.48
CA ALA A 109 -12.38 -6.84 36.31
C ALA A 109 -13.43 -7.61 35.51
N GLY A 110 -14.71 -7.27 35.70
CA GLY A 110 -15.79 -7.77 34.87
C GLY A 110 -17.00 -6.87 34.97
N VAL A 111 -17.72 -6.76 33.86
CA VAL A 111 -18.87 -5.87 33.68
C VAL A 111 -19.95 -6.57 32.86
N VAL A 112 -21.18 -6.09 32.97
CA VAL A 112 -22.24 -6.37 32.00
C VAL A 112 -22.74 -5.02 31.52
N LEU A 113 -22.71 -4.79 30.21
CA LEU A 113 -23.13 -3.53 29.59
C LEU A 113 -24.39 -3.71 28.74
N PRO A 114 -25.14 -2.64 28.45
CA PRO A 114 -26.21 -2.67 27.46
C PRO A 114 -25.72 -3.15 26.08
N PRO A 115 -26.58 -3.77 25.23
CA PRO A 115 -26.17 -4.32 23.94
C PRO A 115 -25.65 -3.29 22.93
N ASP A 116 -26.06 -2.02 23.06
CA ASP A 116 -25.65 -0.92 22.18
C ASP A 116 -24.24 -0.39 22.46
N LEU A 117 -23.67 -0.74 23.63
CA LEU A 117 -22.37 -0.27 24.13
C LEU A 117 -22.19 1.28 24.13
N ALA A 118 -23.27 2.05 23.97
CA ALA A 118 -23.20 3.47 23.59
C ALA A 118 -22.44 4.32 24.63
N GLY A 119 -22.62 4.01 25.91
CA GLY A 119 -21.93 4.68 27.02
C GLY A 119 -20.41 4.43 27.06
N ASP A 120 -19.93 3.29 26.58
CA ASP A 120 -18.49 2.99 26.52
C ASP A 120 -17.86 3.49 25.21
N TYR A 121 -18.60 3.54 24.09
CA TYR A 121 -18.16 4.25 22.87
C TYR A 121 -17.94 5.74 23.14
N ALA A 122 -18.88 6.40 23.83
CA ALA A 122 -18.76 7.82 24.19
C ALA A 122 -17.58 8.13 25.13
N GLN A 123 -16.97 7.12 25.74
CA GLN A 123 -15.82 7.25 26.65
C GLN A 123 -14.48 6.86 26.02
N LEU A 124 -14.44 6.52 24.73
CA LEU A 124 -13.17 6.27 24.04
C LEU A 124 -12.28 7.53 24.03
N PRO A 125 -10.95 7.38 24.17
CA PRO A 125 -10.20 6.13 24.23
C PRO A 125 -10.15 5.46 25.62
N LYS A 126 -10.71 6.07 26.68
CA LYS A 126 -10.53 5.62 28.08
C LYS A 126 -11.15 4.25 28.38
N SER A 127 -12.26 3.89 27.71
CA SER A 127 -12.96 2.60 27.87
C SER A 127 -12.20 1.40 27.27
N GLY A 128 -11.28 1.66 26.33
CA GLY A 128 -10.37 0.69 25.71
C GLY A 128 -10.96 -0.03 24.48
N TYR A 129 -10.46 0.27 23.29
CA TYR A 129 -10.93 -0.29 22.01
C TYR A 129 -11.01 -1.83 21.97
N GLY A 130 -9.96 -2.53 22.45
CA GLY A 130 -9.94 -3.99 22.44
C GLY A 130 -11.03 -4.65 23.31
N ARG A 131 -11.47 -3.97 24.38
CA ARG A 131 -12.57 -4.42 25.23
C ARG A 131 -13.90 -4.34 24.48
N LEU A 132 -14.17 -3.22 23.80
CA LEU A 132 -15.36 -3.05 22.95
C LEU A 132 -15.40 -4.09 21.83
N ALA A 133 -14.30 -4.25 21.08
CA ALA A 133 -14.22 -5.22 19.99
C ALA A 133 -14.49 -6.67 20.45
N ALA A 134 -14.00 -7.07 21.63
CA ALA A 134 -14.32 -8.38 22.19
C ALA A 134 -15.81 -8.55 22.53
N MET A 135 -16.45 -7.48 23.04
CA MET A 135 -17.88 -7.46 23.39
C MET A 135 -18.77 -7.47 22.13
N GLU A 136 -18.44 -6.69 21.11
CA GLU A 136 -19.09 -6.76 19.79
C GLU A 136 -18.97 -8.16 19.16
N ALA A 137 -17.76 -8.75 19.17
CA ALA A 137 -17.56 -10.09 18.63
C ALA A 137 -18.44 -11.15 19.32
N ALA A 138 -18.68 -11.03 20.63
CA ALA A 138 -19.59 -11.91 21.35
C ALA A 138 -21.07 -11.69 20.99
N ILE A 139 -21.48 -10.44 20.74
CA ILE A 139 -22.83 -10.11 20.27
C ILE A 139 -23.05 -10.67 18.86
N VAL A 140 -22.15 -10.36 17.92
CA VAL A 140 -22.24 -10.75 16.50
C VAL A 140 -22.18 -12.26 16.32
N ALA A 141 -21.32 -12.96 17.08
CA ALA A 141 -21.21 -14.42 17.00
C ALA A 141 -22.24 -15.18 17.85
N ASP A 142 -23.07 -14.47 18.62
CA ASP A 142 -24.06 -14.96 19.60
C ASP A 142 -23.56 -16.10 20.50
N LYS A 143 -22.29 -16.01 20.92
CA LYS A 143 -21.61 -17.04 21.71
C LYS A 143 -20.44 -16.45 22.51
N PRO A 144 -19.93 -17.17 23.51
CA PRO A 144 -18.70 -16.76 24.19
C PRO A 144 -17.52 -16.63 23.22
N THR A 145 -16.77 -15.54 23.35
CA THR A 145 -15.55 -15.27 22.60
C THR A 145 -14.38 -15.00 23.55
N ALA A 146 -13.16 -15.23 23.06
CA ALA A 146 -11.92 -14.96 23.76
C ALA A 146 -10.98 -14.13 22.86
N ALA A 147 -10.38 -13.09 23.43
CA ALA A 147 -9.41 -12.23 22.76
C ALA A 147 -8.33 -11.78 23.74
N ILE A 148 -7.14 -11.45 23.22
CA ILE A 148 -6.13 -10.71 23.96
C ILE A 148 -6.39 -9.21 23.77
N VAL A 149 -6.44 -8.48 24.88
CA VAL A 149 -6.61 -7.02 24.92
C VAL A 149 -5.52 -6.40 25.77
N ARG A 150 -5.32 -5.08 25.67
CA ARG A 150 -4.37 -4.35 26.52
C ARG A 150 -5.08 -3.70 27.72
N ASP A 151 -4.52 -3.91 28.90
CA ASP A 151 -4.89 -3.25 30.16
C ASP A 151 -3.61 -2.65 30.77
N GLY A 152 -3.59 -1.34 31.03
CA GLY A 152 -2.39 -0.62 31.47
C GLY A 152 -1.17 -0.84 30.55
N GLY A 153 -1.40 -1.03 29.25
CA GLY A 153 -0.38 -1.36 28.24
C GLY A 153 0.04 -2.84 28.17
N LYS A 154 -0.33 -3.67 29.15
CA LYS A 154 0.02 -5.11 29.25
C LYS A 154 -1.06 -6.00 28.64
N PRO A 155 -0.70 -7.12 27.98
CA PRO A 155 -1.68 -8.06 27.45
C PRO A 155 -2.41 -8.80 28.58
N VAL A 156 -3.74 -8.92 28.45
CA VAL A 156 -4.62 -9.71 29.32
C VAL A 156 -5.62 -10.50 28.46
N LEU A 157 -6.11 -11.61 28.98
CA LEU A 157 -7.14 -12.41 28.33
C LEU A 157 -8.50 -11.79 28.63
N ALA A 158 -9.19 -11.29 27.61
CA ALA A 158 -10.59 -10.93 27.66
C ALA A 158 -11.47 -12.13 27.27
N LEU A 159 -12.54 -12.33 28.02
CA LEU A 159 -13.67 -13.16 27.62
C LEU A 159 -14.91 -12.28 27.54
N ALA A 160 -15.72 -12.49 26.52
CA ALA A 160 -17.02 -11.84 26.39
C ALA A 160 -18.11 -12.88 26.05
N ALA A 161 -19.36 -12.59 26.42
CA ALA A 161 -20.51 -13.42 26.08
C ALA A 161 -21.80 -12.59 26.01
N PRO A 162 -22.75 -12.91 25.12
CA PRO A 162 -24.07 -12.29 25.12
C PRO A 162 -24.79 -12.58 26.44
N ALA A 163 -25.35 -11.55 27.07
CA ALA A 163 -26.16 -11.67 28.28
C ALA A 163 -27.64 -11.65 27.88
N ARG A 164 -28.23 -12.85 27.84
CA ARG A 164 -29.64 -13.06 27.44
C ARG A 164 -30.52 -13.35 28.65
N ALA A 165 -31.74 -12.81 28.61
CA ALA A 165 -32.84 -13.13 29.50
C ALA A 165 -33.93 -13.84 28.68
N GLY A 166 -33.97 -15.17 28.75
CA GLY A 166 -34.71 -15.97 27.77
C GLY A 166 -34.12 -15.78 26.37
N GLU A 167 -34.97 -15.48 25.37
CA GLU A 167 -34.52 -15.21 24.00
C GLU A 167 -34.02 -13.77 23.79
N GLN A 168 -34.32 -12.82 24.69
CA GLN A 168 -33.94 -11.42 24.51
C GLN A 168 -32.48 -11.17 24.92
N LEU A 169 -31.72 -10.50 24.05
CA LEU A 169 -30.41 -9.94 24.39
C LEU A 169 -30.61 -8.68 25.23
N VAL A 170 -30.22 -8.72 26.50
CA VAL A 170 -30.39 -7.60 27.46
C VAL A 170 -29.06 -6.93 27.83
N GLY A 171 -27.94 -7.55 27.46
CA GLY A 171 -26.61 -6.95 27.58
C GLY A 171 -25.52 -7.83 26.99
N VAL A 172 -24.27 -7.46 27.27
CA VAL A 172 -23.08 -8.24 26.97
C VAL A 172 -22.16 -8.27 28.19
N ALA A 173 -21.80 -9.48 28.61
CA ALA A 173 -20.88 -9.73 29.71
C ALA A 173 -19.44 -9.68 29.21
N TYR A 174 -18.54 -9.11 30.01
CA TYR A 174 -17.11 -9.03 29.73
C TYR A 174 -16.30 -9.28 31.00
N LEU A 175 -15.19 -10.02 30.88
CA LEU A 175 -14.34 -10.44 31.98
C LEU A 175 -12.87 -10.41 31.58
N GLN A 176 -12.01 -9.86 32.44
CA GLN A 176 -10.54 -9.87 32.28
C GLN A 176 -9.88 -10.91 33.18
N LEU A 177 -9.06 -11.76 32.56
CA LEU A 177 -8.30 -12.83 33.19
C LEU A 177 -6.78 -12.65 32.95
N PRO A 178 -5.92 -13.28 33.78
CA PRO A 178 -4.48 -13.27 33.56
C PRO A 178 -4.12 -14.04 32.29
N LEU A 179 -3.20 -13.51 31.49
CA LEU A 179 -2.74 -14.14 30.25
C LEU A 179 -2.20 -15.57 30.47
N GLN A 180 -1.57 -15.79 31.63
CA GLN A 180 -1.05 -17.08 32.12
C GLN A 180 -2.07 -18.22 32.02
N ARG A 181 -3.38 -17.92 32.07
CA ARG A 181 -4.44 -18.91 31.86
C ARG A 181 -4.26 -19.72 30.57
N ILE A 182 -3.73 -19.10 29.52
CA ILE A 182 -3.57 -19.74 28.20
C ILE A 182 -2.12 -19.69 27.69
N SER A 183 -1.27 -18.81 28.23
CA SER A 183 0.13 -18.73 27.84
C SER A 183 1.05 -19.71 28.57
N ASP A 184 0.63 -20.31 29.69
CA ASP A 184 1.49 -21.16 30.53
C ASP A 184 2.21 -22.28 29.77
N GLY A 185 1.53 -22.93 28.81
CA GLY A 185 2.11 -23.98 27.96
C GLY A 185 3.10 -23.46 26.90
N ILE A 186 2.99 -22.17 26.55
CA ILE A 186 3.83 -21.48 25.57
C ILE A 186 5.08 -20.92 26.26
N GLU A 187 4.91 -20.34 27.46
CA GLU A 187 5.98 -19.88 28.34
C GLU A 187 6.83 -21.06 28.88
N LYS A 188 6.30 -22.28 28.86
CA LYS A 188 7.01 -23.51 29.25
C LYS A 188 7.39 -24.40 28.05
N ALA A 189 7.15 -23.95 26.82
CA ALA A 189 7.59 -24.66 25.63
C ALA A 189 9.13 -24.71 25.57
N ASP A 190 9.66 -25.87 25.19
CA ASP A 190 11.07 -26.06 24.90
C ASP A 190 11.34 -25.53 23.49
N VAL A 191 12.10 -24.44 23.42
CA VAL A 191 12.37 -23.69 22.18
C VAL A 191 13.85 -23.36 22.20
N ASP A 192 14.60 -23.97 21.27
CA ASP A 192 16.01 -23.70 21.08
C ASP A 192 16.25 -22.22 20.74
N GLY A 193 17.39 -21.68 21.18
CA GLY A 193 17.72 -20.26 21.01
C GLY A 193 17.88 -19.80 19.56
N SER A 194 18.02 -20.72 18.61
CA SER A 194 18.03 -20.43 17.16
C SER A 194 16.68 -20.64 16.48
N SER A 195 15.64 -21.05 17.22
CA SER A 195 14.27 -21.19 16.72
C SER A 195 13.40 -20.03 17.20
N TYR A 196 12.20 -19.86 16.65
CA TYR A 196 11.23 -18.86 17.09
C TYR A 196 9.86 -19.50 17.34
N LEU A 197 9.19 -19.08 18.41
CA LEU A 197 7.80 -19.44 18.73
C LEU A 197 7.08 -18.22 19.30
N ALA A 198 5.90 -17.89 18.80
CA ALA A 198 5.12 -16.77 19.31
C ALA A 198 3.61 -17.04 19.37
N LEU A 199 2.97 -16.62 20.46
CA LEU A 199 1.52 -16.50 20.53
C LEU A 199 1.10 -15.22 19.79
N ARG A 200 0.26 -15.33 18.77
CA ARG A 200 -0.20 -14.19 17.96
C ARG A 200 -1.72 -14.05 17.96
N GLN A 201 -2.17 -12.80 17.89
CA GLN A 201 -3.55 -12.41 17.57
C GLN A 201 -3.50 -11.30 16.50
N GLY A 202 -4.09 -11.54 15.33
CA GLY A 202 -3.69 -10.79 14.13
C GLY A 202 -2.17 -10.89 13.93
N GLY A 203 -1.51 -9.84 13.47
CA GLY A 203 -0.05 -9.71 13.40
C GLY A 203 0.63 -9.36 14.72
N PHE A 204 -0.09 -9.15 15.83
CA PHE A 204 0.54 -8.82 17.11
C PHE A 204 1.05 -10.07 17.84
N SER A 205 2.37 -10.14 18.06
CA SER A 205 3.01 -11.07 18.97
C SER A 205 2.70 -10.72 20.43
N VAL A 206 1.90 -11.56 21.08
CA VAL A 206 1.51 -11.43 22.49
C VAL A 206 2.63 -11.89 23.43
N ILE A 207 3.30 -12.98 23.05
CA ILE A 207 4.48 -13.57 23.71
C ILE A 207 5.39 -14.10 22.62
N GLU A 208 6.70 -13.89 22.77
CA GLU A 208 7.74 -14.34 21.83
C GLU A 208 8.82 -15.12 22.57
N ARG A 209 9.37 -16.13 21.90
CA ARG A 209 10.39 -17.04 22.42
C ARG A 209 11.41 -17.37 21.34
N GLY A 210 12.68 -17.35 21.73
CA GLY A 210 13.81 -17.65 20.84
C GLY A 210 14.21 -16.43 19.98
N ASP A 211 14.64 -16.67 18.75
CA ASP A 211 15.19 -15.64 17.85
C ASP A 211 14.10 -14.81 17.17
N THR A 212 13.89 -13.58 17.64
CA THR A 212 12.86 -12.69 17.10
C THR A 212 13.12 -12.22 15.66
N SER A 213 14.34 -12.36 15.13
CA SER A 213 14.63 -12.01 13.73
C SER A 213 13.87 -12.88 12.72
N LEU A 214 13.50 -14.10 13.12
CA LEU A 214 12.71 -15.03 12.31
C LEU A 214 11.20 -14.71 12.31
N GLY A 215 10.77 -13.70 13.08
CA GLY A 215 9.36 -13.40 13.31
C GLY A 215 8.55 -13.10 12.04
N ASN A 216 9.18 -12.56 11.00
CA ASN A 216 8.50 -12.22 9.74
C ASN A 216 8.15 -13.46 8.91
N GLY A 217 8.98 -14.52 8.95
CA GLY A 217 8.74 -15.78 8.23
C GLY A 217 7.86 -16.79 8.99
N ALA A 218 7.57 -16.52 10.27
CA ALA A 218 6.97 -17.49 11.20
C ALA A 218 5.51 -17.89 10.90
N GLU A 219 4.83 -17.20 9.98
CA GLU A 219 3.48 -17.55 9.56
C GLU A 219 3.44 -18.83 8.71
N ALA A 220 4.51 -19.15 7.98
CA ALA A 220 4.60 -20.36 7.17
C ALA A 220 4.49 -21.67 8.00
N MET A 221 4.76 -21.59 9.31
CA MET A 221 4.54 -22.67 10.26
C MET A 221 3.62 -22.24 11.42
N ALA A 222 2.67 -21.34 11.17
CA ALA A 222 1.64 -21.01 12.16
C ALA A 222 0.53 -22.07 12.22
N ALA A 223 -0.07 -22.24 13.40
CA ALA A 223 -1.27 -23.07 13.58
C ALA A 223 -2.24 -22.44 14.59
N LYS A 224 -3.54 -22.45 14.25
CA LYS A 224 -4.61 -21.79 15.02
C LYS A 224 -4.97 -22.55 16.29
N ILE A 225 -5.23 -21.84 17.38
CA ILE A 225 -5.80 -22.41 18.61
C ILE A 225 -7.32 -22.56 18.40
N PRO A 226 -7.88 -23.78 18.33
CA PRO A 226 -9.29 -23.96 18.00
C PRO A 226 -10.22 -23.27 19.00
N GLY A 227 -11.34 -22.72 18.52
CA GLY A 227 -12.29 -21.99 19.36
C GLY A 227 -11.86 -20.57 19.77
N SER A 228 -10.80 -20.02 19.15
CA SER A 228 -10.35 -18.63 19.28
C SER A 228 -9.75 -18.14 17.98
N ASP A 229 -9.44 -16.84 17.87
CA ASP A 229 -8.67 -16.28 16.74
C ASP A 229 -7.17 -16.12 17.05
N LEU A 230 -6.71 -16.79 18.09
CA LEU A 230 -5.30 -16.90 18.46
C LEU A 230 -4.61 -18.00 17.65
N ARG A 231 -3.31 -17.83 17.38
CA ARG A 231 -2.46 -18.87 16.76
C ARG A 231 -1.08 -18.88 17.38
N LEU A 232 -0.36 -19.99 17.26
CA LEU A 232 1.08 -20.03 17.52
C LEU A 232 1.82 -20.02 16.19
N ALA A 233 2.61 -18.98 15.95
CA ALA A 233 3.55 -18.86 14.83
C ALA A 233 4.89 -19.47 15.23
N ALA A 234 5.61 -20.07 14.30
CA ALA A 234 6.88 -20.75 14.55
C ALA A 234 7.85 -20.58 13.37
N ALA A 235 9.15 -20.50 13.63
CA ALA A 235 10.17 -20.49 12.56
C ALA A 235 11.48 -21.14 12.99
N VAL A 236 12.24 -21.59 12.00
CA VAL A 236 13.65 -21.98 12.10
C VAL A 236 14.45 -21.16 11.08
N PRO A 237 15.78 -21.00 11.24
CA PRO A 237 16.59 -20.24 10.30
C PRO A 237 16.65 -20.94 8.95
N ASP A 238 16.61 -20.18 7.86
CA ASP A 238 16.80 -20.75 6.52
C ASP A 238 18.22 -21.27 6.34
N VAL A 239 18.35 -22.61 6.33
CA VAL A 239 19.58 -23.28 5.94
C VAL A 239 19.58 -23.46 4.42
N PRO A 240 20.62 -22.99 3.69
CA PRO A 240 20.68 -23.17 2.24
C PRO A 240 20.53 -24.64 1.83
N GLY A 241 19.73 -24.87 0.78
CA GLY A 241 19.57 -26.20 0.21
C GLY A 241 20.91 -26.83 -0.19
N GLY A 242 20.97 -28.16 -0.22
CA GLY A 242 22.23 -28.84 -0.52
C GLY A 242 22.79 -28.50 -1.89
N PRO A 243 24.11 -28.71 -2.12
CA PRO A 243 24.72 -28.38 -3.40
C PRO A 243 23.98 -29.09 -4.54
N LEU A 244 23.70 -28.36 -5.61
CA LEU A 244 22.89 -28.82 -6.75
C LEU A 244 21.42 -29.14 -6.40
N GLY A 245 20.86 -28.57 -5.32
CA GLY A 245 19.47 -28.79 -4.89
C GLY A 245 19.23 -30.13 -4.21
N LEU A 246 20.29 -30.85 -3.80
CA LEU A 246 20.18 -32.18 -3.20
C LEU A 246 19.75 -32.12 -1.73
N GLY A 247 18.72 -32.88 -1.36
CA GLY A 247 18.34 -33.10 0.04
C GLY A 247 19.40 -33.85 0.86
N ALA A 248 19.26 -33.83 2.20
CA ALA A 248 20.25 -34.35 3.14
C ALA A 248 20.76 -35.77 2.82
N LEU A 249 19.85 -36.72 2.55
CA LEU A 249 20.19 -38.10 2.22
C LEU A 249 21.02 -38.20 0.93
N SER A 250 20.63 -37.46 -0.11
CA SER A 250 21.36 -37.39 -1.38
C SER A 250 22.74 -36.75 -1.22
N CYS A 251 22.88 -35.76 -0.33
CA CYS A 251 24.17 -35.17 0.04
C CYS A 251 25.08 -36.19 0.75
N PHE A 252 24.57 -36.99 1.68
CA PHE A 252 25.36 -38.06 2.30
C PHE A 252 25.81 -39.13 1.29
N ILE A 253 24.92 -39.52 0.35
CA ILE A 253 25.27 -40.46 -0.73
C ILE A 253 26.37 -39.86 -1.63
N ALA A 254 26.23 -38.60 -2.05
CA ALA A 254 27.23 -37.91 -2.85
C ALA A 254 28.59 -37.83 -2.15
N ALA A 255 28.62 -37.52 -0.85
CA ALA A 255 29.84 -37.49 -0.05
C ALA A 255 30.57 -38.85 -0.04
N VAL A 256 29.84 -39.96 0.15
CA VAL A 256 30.41 -41.31 0.09
C VAL A 256 30.98 -41.62 -1.30
N VAL A 257 30.27 -41.25 -2.37
CA VAL A 257 30.73 -41.46 -3.76
C VAL A 257 32.02 -40.70 -4.05
N PHE A 258 32.09 -39.41 -3.70
CA PHE A 258 33.31 -38.61 -3.91
C PHE A 258 34.48 -39.08 -3.03
N GLY A 259 34.21 -39.56 -1.81
CA GLY A 259 35.24 -40.10 -0.91
C GLY A 259 35.88 -41.38 -1.46
N LEU A 260 35.06 -42.27 -2.00
CA LEU A 260 35.52 -43.48 -2.70
C LEU A 260 36.31 -43.12 -3.97
N LEU A 261 35.85 -42.15 -4.75
CA LEU A 261 36.53 -41.68 -5.95
C LEU A 261 37.91 -41.07 -5.64
N ALA A 262 38.01 -40.24 -4.59
CA ALA A 262 39.28 -39.69 -4.12
C ALA A 262 40.28 -40.79 -3.73
N PHE A 263 39.82 -41.80 -2.97
CA PHE A 263 40.65 -42.95 -2.57
C PHE A 263 41.20 -43.72 -3.77
N VAL A 264 40.37 -43.96 -4.80
CA VAL A 264 40.79 -44.60 -6.06
C VAL A 264 41.82 -43.76 -6.81
N LEU A 265 41.61 -42.45 -6.93
CA LEU A 265 42.54 -41.54 -7.62
C LEU A 265 43.91 -41.47 -6.92
N MET A 266 43.94 -41.44 -5.58
CA MET A 266 45.20 -41.49 -4.80
C MET A 266 45.95 -42.82 -4.99
N ARG A 267 45.23 -43.95 -5.01
CA ARG A 267 45.80 -45.29 -5.30
C ARG A 267 46.41 -45.37 -6.70
N LEU A 268 45.75 -44.77 -7.71
CA LEU A 268 46.27 -44.72 -9.08
C LEU A 268 47.55 -43.89 -9.19
N ARG A 269 47.63 -42.75 -8.48
CA ARG A 269 48.84 -41.91 -8.44
C ARG A 269 50.05 -42.64 -7.84
N GLN A 270 49.87 -43.42 -6.77
CA GLN A 270 50.98 -44.12 -6.12
C GLN A 270 51.68 -45.14 -7.04
N ARG A 271 50.94 -45.77 -7.96
CA ARG A 271 51.52 -46.68 -8.98
C ARG A 271 52.35 -45.98 -10.05
N ALA A 272 52.29 -44.65 -10.12
CA ALA A 272 52.80 -43.85 -11.24
C ALA A 272 54.26 -43.37 -11.06
N TYR A 273 54.87 -43.59 -9.90
CA TYR A 273 56.25 -43.18 -9.57
C TYR A 273 57.28 -44.28 -9.88
N ARG A 274 57.69 -44.37 -11.15
CA ARG A 274 58.98 -44.94 -11.62
C ARG A 274 59.43 -44.13 -12.84
N THR A 275 60.74 -43.87 -12.95
CA THR A 275 61.33 -42.75 -13.72
C THR A 275 62.54 -43.19 -14.56
N VAL A 276 62.71 -42.62 -15.76
CA VAL A 276 64.00 -42.40 -16.46
C VAL A 276 63.89 -41.07 -17.26
N PRO A 277 64.96 -40.24 -17.43
CA PRO A 277 64.89 -38.89 -18.02
C PRO A 277 65.70 -38.71 -19.33
N VAL A 278 65.74 -37.46 -19.88
CA VAL A 278 66.93 -36.71 -20.41
C VAL A 278 66.60 -35.75 -21.60
N GLU A 279 67.01 -34.47 -21.45
CA GLU A 279 67.45 -33.39 -22.40
C GLU A 279 66.75 -33.10 -23.78
N ASP A 280 66.89 -31.94 -24.44
CA ASP A 280 67.03 -30.49 -24.07
C ASP A 280 66.89 -29.62 -25.38
N GLU A 281 66.97 -28.28 -25.24
CA GLU A 281 67.18 -27.22 -26.26
C GLU A 281 66.02 -26.71 -27.15
N GLY A 282 65.94 -25.37 -27.30
CA GLY A 282 65.44 -24.69 -28.52
C GLY A 282 64.35 -23.61 -28.33
N PRO A 283 64.59 -22.31 -28.68
CA PRO A 283 63.72 -21.21 -28.21
C PRO A 283 62.86 -20.46 -29.26
N VAL A 284 61.72 -19.94 -28.76
CA VAL A 284 61.02 -18.65 -29.02
C VAL A 284 61.13 -17.96 -30.40
N GLN A 285 59.97 -17.60 -30.98
CA GLN A 285 59.79 -16.34 -31.72
C GLN A 285 58.35 -15.77 -31.59
N THR A 286 58.17 -14.47 -31.87
CA THR A 286 57.01 -13.66 -31.47
C THR A 286 56.28 -12.98 -32.64
N LEU A 287 54.97 -12.79 -32.46
CA LEU A 287 54.15 -11.63 -32.85
C LEU A 287 54.66 -10.72 -34.01
N ALA A 288 54.10 -10.92 -35.22
CA ALA A 288 53.95 -9.89 -36.25
C ALA A 288 52.80 -10.24 -37.21
N GLU A 289 52.19 -9.21 -37.81
CA GLU A 289 51.20 -9.25 -38.93
C GLU A 289 49.85 -9.94 -38.62
N THR A 290 48.70 -9.25 -38.62
CA THR A 290 48.16 -8.44 -39.73
C THR A 290 47.26 -7.27 -39.28
N MET A 291 47.38 -6.10 -39.96
CA MET A 291 46.57 -4.88 -39.77
C MET A 291 45.94 -4.36 -41.08
N SER A 292 45.05 -3.35 -40.92
CA SER A 292 44.46 -2.39 -41.90
C SER A 292 43.28 -2.92 -42.75
N VAL A 293 42.32 -2.12 -43.28
CA VAL A 293 42.09 -0.65 -43.41
C VAL A 293 40.63 -0.35 -42.93
N SER A 294 40.25 0.66 -42.14
CA SER A 294 40.23 2.16 -42.27
C SER A 294 39.09 2.75 -43.17
N PRO A 295 38.72 4.05 -43.12
CA PRO A 295 37.47 4.47 -42.46
C PRO A 295 36.56 5.44 -43.26
N PHE A 296 35.39 5.80 -42.70
CA PHE A 296 34.54 6.95 -43.04
C PHE A 296 33.73 7.34 -41.78
N GLU A 297 33.18 8.53 -41.56
CA GLU A 297 33.49 9.96 -41.77
C GLU A 297 32.26 10.69 -41.16
N ALA A 298 32.40 11.91 -40.62
CA ALA A 298 31.31 12.61 -39.92
C ALA A 298 30.70 13.74 -40.79
N THR A 299 29.42 14.05 -40.57
CA THR A 299 28.76 15.21 -41.18
C THR A 299 27.86 15.95 -40.18
N ASP A 300 27.99 17.28 -40.19
CA ASP A 300 27.25 18.23 -39.33
C ASP A 300 25.96 18.75 -39.99
N ALA A 301 25.12 19.33 -39.12
CA ALA A 301 24.13 20.38 -39.38
C ALA A 301 22.91 20.10 -40.30
N ASN A 302 21.72 20.27 -39.72
CA ASN A 302 21.01 21.55 -39.86
C ASN A 302 19.96 21.77 -38.76
N VAL A 303 20.07 22.91 -38.07
CA VAL A 303 19.04 23.42 -37.16
C VAL A 303 18.15 24.36 -37.95
N THR A 304 16.86 24.05 -38.06
CA THR A 304 15.87 24.97 -38.65
C THR A 304 15.29 25.89 -37.59
N ASP A 305 15.58 27.17 -37.75
CA ASP A 305 15.11 28.31 -36.97
C ASP A 305 13.57 28.41 -36.97
N SER A 306 12.93 28.25 -35.80
CA SER A 306 11.48 28.39 -35.65
C SER A 306 11.12 29.77 -35.14
N GLN A 307 10.31 30.48 -35.92
CA GLN A 307 10.10 31.92 -35.77
C GLN A 307 9.33 32.29 -34.50
N ASN A 308 10.04 32.93 -33.58
CA ASN A 308 9.63 34.10 -32.78
C ASN A 308 8.09 34.37 -32.73
N SER A 309 7.36 33.64 -31.90
CA SER A 309 5.99 34.02 -31.54
C SER A 309 6.03 35.22 -30.58
N ALA A 310 5.19 36.22 -30.83
CA ALA A 310 5.21 37.44 -30.04
C ALA A 310 4.94 37.15 -28.56
N ALA A 311 5.80 37.66 -27.67
CA ALA A 311 5.69 37.43 -26.23
C ALA A 311 4.28 37.75 -25.72
N PRO A 312 3.60 36.82 -25.01
CA PRO A 312 2.29 37.08 -24.45
C PRO A 312 2.35 38.25 -23.46
N LYS A 313 1.28 39.03 -23.39
CA LYS A 313 1.18 40.13 -22.42
C LYS A 313 1.26 39.55 -21.01
N ALA A 314 2.15 40.11 -20.19
CA ALA A 314 2.33 39.70 -18.81
C ALA A 314 1.00 39.78 -18.02
N VAL A 315 0.67 38.68 -17.35
CA VAL A 315 -0.51 38.52 -16.52
C VAL A 315 -0.25 39.13 -15.14
N ALA A 316 -1.25 39.79 -14.56
CA ALA A 316 -1.18 40.26 -13.18
C ALA A 316 -1.52 39.10 -12.22
N ILE A 317 -0.83 39.00 -11.09
CA ILE A 317 -1.08 37.93 -10.12
C ILE A 317 -2.47 38.08 -9.48
N ASP A 318 -3.28 37.03 -9.59
CA ASP A 318 -4.59 36.91 -8.95
C ASP A 318 -4.47 36.07 -7.67
N GLY A 319 -5.21 36.44 -6.63
CA GLY A 319 -5.35 35.60 -5.43
C GLY A 319 -6.16 34.33 -5.69
N GLY A 320 -7.07 34.35 -6.68
CA GLY A 320 -7.97 33.24 -7.02
C GLY A 320 -7.29 31.95 -7.52
N ILE A 321 -6.02 32.02 -7.96
CA ILE A 321 -5.26 30.83 -8.35
C ILE A 321 -4.70 30.06 -7.15
N PHE A 322 -4.62 30.67 -5.96
CA PHE A 322 -4.08 30.06 -4.73
C PHE A 322 -5.19 29.35 -3.96
N ARG A 323 -5.41 28.08 -4.27
CA ARG A 323 -6.57 27.29 -3.80
C ARG A 323 -6.26 26.55 -2.49
N ALA A 324 -7.23 25.76 -2.02
CA ALA A 324 -7.15 25.06 -0.74
C ALA A 324 -6.03 23.99 -0.65
N TYR A 325 -5.56 23.44 -1.77
CA TYR A 325 -4.58 22.33 -1.78
C TYR A 325 -3.45 22.47 -2.81
N ASP A 326 -3.63 23.34 -3.81
CA ASP A 326 -2.74 23.54 -4.94
C ASP A 326 -2.81 24.98 -5.45
N ILE A 327 -1.97 25.32 -6.43
CA ILE A 327 -2.11 26.54 -7.23
C ILE A 327 -2.61 26.13 -8.62
N ARG A 328 -3.66 26.75 -9.15
CA ARG A 328 -4.26 26.40 -10.45
C ARG A 328 -4.79 27.63 -11.18
N GLY A 329 -4.40 27.81 -12.44
CA GLY A 329 -4.85 28.91 -13.30
C GLY A 329 -4.98 28.51 -14.76
N VAL A 330 -5.49 29.46 -15.57
CA VAL A 330 -5.64 29.30 -17.02
C VAL A 330 -4.53 30.08 -17.72
N ILE A 331 -3.84 29.42 -18.65
CA ILE A 331 -2.68 29.95 -19.35
C ILE A 331 -3.07 31.19 -20.16
N GLY A 332 -2.30 32.27 -19.97
CA GLY A 332 -2.53 33.57 -20.63
C GLY A 332 -3.70 34.38 -20.08
N GLN A 333 -4.43 33.88 -19.08
CA GLN A 333 -5.52 34.60 -18.39
C GLN A 333 -5.18 34.89 -16.93
N SER A 334 -4.82 33.86 -16.15
CA SER A 334 -4.46 33.97 -14.73
C SER A 334 -3.12 33.29 -14.38
N LEU A 335 -2.50 32.60 -15.33
CA LEU A 335 -1.19 31.97 -15.17
C LEU A 335 -0.32 32.17 -16.42
N ASP A 336 0.96 32.52 -16.21
CA ASP A 336 1.98 32.66 -17.26
C ASP A 336 3.39 32.34 -16.69
N PRO A 337 4.47 32.35 -17.49
CA PRO A 337 5.83 32.06 -17.01
C PRO A 337 6.35 33.04 -15.95
N GLY A 338 5.90 34.30 -15.98
CA GLY A 338 6.25 35.33 -14.99
C GLY A 338 5.54 35.10 -13.65
N ILE A 339 4.27 34.69 -13.67
CA ILE A 339 3.55 34.21 -12.48
C ILE A 339 4.26 32.98 -11.91
N ALA A 340 4.65 32.02 -12.76
CA ALA A 340 5.42 30.84 -12.34
C ALA A 340 6.75 31.22 -11.66
N GLN A 341 7.46 32.22 -12.19
CA GLN A 341 8.67 32.76 -11.58
C GLN A 341 8.43 33.40 -10.21
N MET A 342 7.34 34.17 -10.05
CA MET A 342 6.99 34.74 -8.74
C MET A 342 6.64 33.66 -7.71
N ILE A 343 5.92 32.61 -8.13
CA ILE A 343 5.60 31.45 -7.29
C ILE A 343 6.87 30.69 -6.89
N GLY A 344 7.78 30.42 -7.83
CA GLY A 344 9.07 29.80 -7.54
C GLY A 344 9.92 30.64 -6.57
N HIS A 345 9.91 31.96 -6.71
CA HIS A 345 10.61 32.87 -5.79
C HIS A 345 9.98 32.84 -4.38
N ALA A 346 8.66 32.75 -4.28
CA ALA A 346 7.95 32.61 -3.00
C ALA A 346 8.24 31.26 -2.31
N ILE A 347 8.17 30.14 -3.04
CA ILE A 347 8.47 28.79 -2.53
C ILE A 347 9.94 28.73 -2.05
N GLY A 348 10.88 29.23 -2.86
CA GLY A 348 12.28 29.29 -2.49
C GLY A 348 12.57 30.19 -1.27
N SER A 349 11.71 31.18 -1.02
CA SER A 349 11.76 32.02 0.19
C SER A 349 11.26 31.26 1.43
N VAL A 350 10.17 30.47 1.32
CA VAL A 350 9.73 29.58 2.42
C VAL A 350 10.82 28.57 2.76
N MET A 351 11.45 27.96 1.73
CA MET A 351 12.58 27.06 1.93
C MET A 351 13.78 27.74 2.59
N HIS A 352 14.09 28.98 2.23
CA HIS A 352 15.15 29.77 2.89
C HIS A 352 14.87 29.94 4.39
N ASP A 353 13.63 30.34 4.75
CA ASP A 353 13.23 30.51 6.16
C ASP A 353 13.33 29.20 6.97
N GLN A 354 13.21 28.04 6.31
CA GLN A 354 13.34 26.71 6.91
C GLN A 354 14.77 26.11 6.80
N GLY A 355 15.73 26.80 6.17
CA GLY A 355 17.09 26.30 5.97
C GLY A 355 17.24 25.18 4.93
N LEU A 356 16.24 24.96 4.07
CA LEU A 356 16.22 23.90 3.06
C LEU A 356 16.85 24.35 1.74
N THR A 357 17.81 23.61 1.18
CA THR A 357 18.55 24.01 -0.04
C THR A 357 18.08 23.32 -1.32
N GLU A 358 17.79 22.02 -1.27
CA GLU A 358 17.49 21.18 -2.44
C GLU A 358 15.99 21.12 -2.75
N ILE A 359 15.63 21.14 -4.04
CA ILE A 359 14.25 20.91 -4.50
C ILE A 359 14.21 20.16 -5.83
N VAL A 360 13.30 19.19 -5.93
CA VAL A 360 13.00 18.46 -7.17
C VAL A 360 11.87 19.16 -7.93
N VAL A 361 11.99 19.31 -9.24
CA VAL A 361 10.89 19.79 -10.09
C VAL A 361 10.65 18.84 -11.25
N GLY A 362 9.40 18.67 -11.65
CA GLY A 362 9.00 17.93 -12.83
C GLY A 362 7.65 18.42 -13.35
N ARG A 363 7.25 17.99 -14.54
CA ARG A 363 6.03 18.47 -15.20
C ARG A 363 5.23 17.38 -15.89
N ASP A 364 3.93 17.62 -16.02
CA ASP A 364 3.04 16.82 -16.87
C ASP A 364 3.26 17.09 -18.38
N GLY A 365 2.46 16.39 -19.20
CA GLY A 365 2.52 16.40 -20.66
C GLY A 365 1.95 17.66 -21.34
N ARG A 366 1.51 18.68 -20.60
CA ARG A 366 0.81 19.84 -21.19
C ARG A 366 1.72 20.70 -22.05
N LEU A 367 1.13 21.28 -23.10
CA LEU A 367 1.79 22.18 -24.05
C LEU A 367 2.47 23.38 -23.37
N SER A 368 1.89 23.89 -22.28
CA SER A 368 2.43 25.00 -21.49
C SER A 368 3.55 24.58 -20.51
N GLY A 369 3.71 23.28 -20.25
CA GLY A 369 4.62 22.71 -19.26
C GLY A 369 6.07 23.21 -19.35
N PRO A 370 6.73 23.21 -20.53
CA PRO A 370 8.10 23.71 -20.70
C PRO A 370 8.28 25.16 -20.21
N ALA A 371 7.39 26.06 -20.64
CA ALA A 371 7.48 27.47 -20.26
C ALA A 371 7.13 27.71 -18.77
N MET A 372 6.21 26.92 -18.20
CA MET A 372 5.88 27.02 -16.78
C MET A 372 7.03 26.55 -15.88
N ILE A 373 7.69 25.43 -16.22
CA ILE A 373 8.78 24.89 -15.39
C ILE A 373 10.03 25.78 -15.47
N GLU A 374 10.35 26.36 -16.64
CA GLU A 374 11.44 27.35 -16.78
C GLU A 374 11.24 28.56 -15.86
N GLY A 375 10.04 29.14 -15.86
CA GLY A 375 9.67 30.24 -14.98
C GLY A 375 9.86 29.86 -13.50
N LEU A 376 9.26 28.74 -13.08
CA LEU A 376 9.38 28.20 -11.73
C LEU A 376 10.85 28.01 -11.30
N ILE A 377 11.67 27.37 -12.13
CA ILE A 377 13.10 27.14 -11.90
C ILE A 377 13.83 28.47 -11.71
N ALA A 378 13.58 29.46 -12.57
CA ALA A 378 14.20 30.78 -12.44
C ALA A 378 13.84 31.47 -11.11
N GLY A 379 12.60 31.28 -10.63
CA GLY A 379 12.16 31.77 -9.31
C GLY A 379 12.88 31.08 -8.14
N LEU A 380 12.90 29.75 -8.14
CA LEU A 380 13.54 28.93 -7.10
C LEU A 380 15.03 29.23 -7.00
N ARG A 381 15.73 29.30 -8.14
CA ARG A 381 17.16 29.58 -8.21
C ARG A 381 17.49 31.01 -7.75
N LYS A 382 16.63 32.00 -8.02
CA LYS A 382 16.79 33.37 -7.52
C LYS A 382 16.72 33.47 -5.99
N ALA A 383 16.00 32.55 -5.34
CA ALA A 383 16.03 32.37 -3.88
C ALA A 383 17.23 31.53 -3.39
N GLY A 384 18.19 31.19 -4.25
CA GLY A 384 19.37 30.39 -3.91
C GLY A 384 19.06 28.91 -3.66
N ARG A 385 17.95 28.37 -4.20
CA ARG A 385 17.64 26.93 -4.09
C ARG A 385 18.30 26.15 -5.22
N ASN A 386 18.88 25.01 -4.88
CA ASN A 386 19.47 24.06 -5.81
C ASN A 386 18.36 23.19 -6.40
N VAL A 387 18.23 23.20 -7.72
CA VAL A 387 17.11 22.56 -8.40
C VAL A 387 17.58 21.30 -9.15
N VAL A 388 16.87 20.20 -8.92
CA VAL A 388 16.97 18.98 -9.73
C VAL A 388 15.71 18.88 -10.59
N ASP A 389 15.86 19.12 -11.88
CA ASP A 389 14.80 18.99 -12.88
C ASP A 389 14.77 17.54 -13.39
N ILE A 390 13.64 16.85 -13.17
CA ILE A 390 13.41 15.48 -13.64
C ILE A 390 12.59 15.43 -14.94
N GLY A 391 12.28 16.58 -15.54
CA GLY A 391 11.63 16.68 -16.84
C GLY A 391 10.16 16.25 -16.83
N LEU A 392 9.78 15.45 -17.83
CA LEU A 392 8.45 14.86 -17.96
C LEU A 392 8.26 13.76 -16.92
N ALA A 393 7.31 13.95 -16.00
CA ALA A 393 7.08 13.03 -14.90
C ALA A 393 5.62 13.05 -14.42
N PRO A 394 5.00 11.90 -14.12
CA PRO A 394 3.81 11.84 -13.27
C PRO A 394 4.05 12.53 -11.94
N THR A 395 3.01 13.13 -11.36
CA THR A 395 3.05 13.73 -10.02
C THR A 395 3.61 12.78 -8.94
N PRO A 396 3.26 11.47 -8.88
CA PRO A 396 3.90 10.55 -7.93
C PRO A 396 5.39 10.31 -8.19
N LEU A 397 5.87 10.42 -9.43
CA LEU A 397 7.31 10.33 -9.74
C LEU A 397 8.06 11.58 -9.23
N VAL A 398 7.44 12.75 -9.30
CA VAL A 398 7.98 13.98 -8.68
C VAL A 398 8.04 13.84 -7.15
N TYR A 399 6.99 13.29 -6.53
CA TYR A 399 6.97 12.99 -5.10
C TYR A 399 8.04 11.96 -4.71
N PHE A 400 8.16 10.85 -5.44
CA PHE A 400 9.23 9.87 -5.27
C PHE A 400 10.61 10.52 -5.34
N GLY A 401 10.85 11.42 -6.31
CA GLY A 401 12.09 12.16 -6.45
C GLY A 401 12.48 12.91 -5.17
N ALA A 402 11.53 13.54 -4.47
CA ALA A 402 11.79 14.24 -3.21
C ALA A 402 12.37 13.32 -2.11
N TYR A 403 11.93 12.05 -2.07
CA TYR A 403 12.44 11.03 -1.13
C TYR A 403 13.72 10.37 -1.64
N HIS A 404 13.72 9.87 -2.88
CA HIS A 404 14.82 9.12 -3.49
C HIS A 404 16.10 9.96 -3.58
N LEU A 405 15.98 11.23 -3.99
CA LEU A 405 17.10 12.17 -4.08
C LEU A 405 17.40 12.88 -2.75
N ARG A 406 16.65 12.57 -1.68
CA ARG A 406 16.78 13.15 -0.33
C ARG A 406 16.64 14.68 -0.28
N ALA A 407 15.96 15.27 -1.26
CA ALA A 407 15.72 16.72 -1.31
C ALA A 407 14.67 17.17 -0.28
N GLY A 408 13.70 16.31 0.05
CA GLY A 408 12.60 16.62 0.98
C GLY A 408 11.59 17.67 0.47
N SER A 409 11.89 18.38 -0.62
CA SER A 409 11.02 19.38 -1.24
C SER A 409 10.84 19.07 -2.72
N CYS A 410 9.64 19.32 -3.26
CA CYS A 410 9.41 19.23 -4.70
C CYS A 410 8.24 20.11 -5.19
N VAL A 411 8.19 20.35 -6.49
CA VAL A 411 7.03 20.92 -7.19
C VAL A 411 6.73 20.10 -8.44
N SER A 412 5.50 19.58 -8.53
CA SER A 412 4.94 19.10 -9.80
C SER A 412 4.24 20.26 -10.51
N VAL A 413 4.63 20.54 -11.74
CA VAL A 413 4.00 21.51 -12.66
C VAL A 413 2.95 20.75 -13.47
N THR A 414 1.68 20.98 -13.17
CA THR A 414 0.59 20.10 -13.62
C THR A 414 -0.73 20.85 -13.72
N GLY A 415 -1.57 20.47 -14.68
CA GLY A 415 -3.01 20.80 -14.72
C GLY A 415 -3.92 19.65 -14.26
N SER A 416 -3.36 18.49 -13.90
CA SER A 416 -4.08 17.26 -13.54
C SER A 416 -5.12 16.88 -14.61
N HIS A 417 -6.36 16.64 -14.22
CA HIS A 417 -7.50 16.27 -15.07
C HIS A 417 -8.20 17.46 -15.75
N ASN A 418 -7.75 18.72 -15.56
CA ASN A 418 -8.41 19.89 -16.16
C ASN A 418 -8.18 19.99 -17.69
N PRO A 419 -8.99 20.77 -18.44
CA PRO A 419 -8.80 20.98 -19.89
C PRO A 419 -7.38 21.49 -20.26
N PRO A 420 -6.92 21.36 -21.53
CA PRO A 420 -5.55 21.64 -21.96
C PRO A 420 -4.97 23.01 -21.57
N ASP A 421 -5.81 24.04 -21.49
CA ASP A 421 -5.45 25.44 -21.19
C ASP A 421 -5.20 25.71 -19.70
N TYR A 422 -5.50 24.76 -18.82
CA TYR A 422 -5.17 24.84 -17.39
C TYR A 422 -3.75 24.36 -17.10
N ASN A 423 -3.08 25.00 -16.13
CA ASN A 423 -1.86 24.47 -15.50
C ASN A 423 -1.79 24.95 -14.03
N GLY A 424 -0.75 24.57 -13.30
CA GLY A 424 -0.67 24.78 -11.86
C GLY A 424 0.53 24.12 -11.19
N PHE A 425 0.54 24.14 -9.86
CA PHE A 425 1.65 23.67 -9.02
C PHE A 425 1.12 22.88 -7.81
N LYS A 426 1.56 21.62 -7.68
CA LYS A 426 1.43 20.82 -6.46
C LYS A 426 2.76 20.89 -5.70
N VAL A 427 2.77 21.41 -4.47
CA VAL A 427 4.00 21.84 -3.77
C VAL A 427 4.23 21.04 -2.48
N VAL A 428 5.46 20.56 -2.30
CA VAL A 428 5.97 19.95 -1.06
C VAL A 428 7.22 20.70 -0.61
N VAL A 429 7.28 21.11 0.66
CA VAL A 429 8.46 21.74 1.27
C VAL A 429 8.76 21.03 2.58
N GLY A 430 10.01 20.59 2.79
CA GLY A 430 10.44 19.98 4.05
C GLY A 430 9.68 18.69 4.43
N GLY A 431 9.15 17.96 3.45
CA GLY A 431 8.30 16.79 3.63
C GLY A 431 6.82 17.09 3.87
N GLU A 432 6.41 18.37 3.91
CA GLU A 432 5.03 18.82 4.08
C GLU A 432 4.41 19.24 2.74
N THR A 433 3.27 18.65 2.36
CA THR A 433 2.47 19.11 1.21
C THR A 433 1.73 20.38 1.62
N LEU A 434 1.97 21.49 0.93
CA LEU A 434 1.36 22.77 1.28
C LEU A 434 -0.15 22.74 1.02
N SER A 435 -0.93 23.30 1.94
CA SER A 435 -2.37 23.44 1.82
C SER A 435 -2.89 24.62 2.65
N GLY A 436 -4.12 25.04 2.39
CA GLY A 436 -4.83 26.09 3.12
C GLY A 436 -4.00 27.37 3.29
N THR A 437 -3.75 27.76 4.54
CA THR A 437 -3.01 28.97 4.89
C THR A 437 -1.60 29.00 4.29
N ALA A 438 -0.92 27.86 4.16
CA ALA A 438 0.43 27.79 3.59
C ALA A 438 0.47 28.12 2.10
N ILE A 439 -0.55 27.71 1.33
CA ILE A 439 -0.69 28.12 -0.08
C ILE A 439 -1.00 29.62 -0.17
N THR A 440 -1.90 30.14 0.68
CA THR A 440 -2.21 31.58 0.69
C THR A 440 -1.04 32.45 1.15
N ASP A 441 -0.14 31.94 2.01
CA ASP A 441 1.08 32.68 2.42
C ASP A 441 2.01 32.91 1.23
N LEU A 442 2.08 32.01 0.25
CA LEU A 442 2.86 32.24 -0.98
C LEU A 442 2.37 33.49 -1.73
N TYR A 443 1.05 33.66 -1.89
CA TYR A 443 0.48 34.88 -2.45
C TYR A 443 0.82 36.11 -1.60
N GLN A 444 0.62 36.02 -0.27
CA GLN A 444 0.93 37.10 0.67
C GLN A 444 2.42 37.46 0.72
N ARG A 445 3.33 36.54 0.37
CA ARG A 445 4.77 36.83 0.21
C ARG A 445 5.05 37.62 -1.05
N ILE A 446 4.41 37.26 -2.16
CA ILE A 446 4.56 37.94 -3.45
C ILE A 446 4.05 39.38 -3.34
N VAL A 447 2.79 39.59 -2.93
CA VAL A 447 2.20 40.95 -2.85
C VAL A 447 2.80 41.78 -1.72
N GLY A 448 3.24 41.15 -0.62
CA GLY A 448 3.88 41.82 0.52
C GLY A 448 5.39 42.02 0.38
N GLY A 449 6.01 41.59 -0.73
CA GLY A 449 7.46 41.69 -0.94
C GLY A 449 8.33 40.87 0.04
N ARG A 450 7.78 39.88 0.74
CA ARG A 450 8.49 39.01 1.69
C ARG A 450 9.26 37.89 0.97
N LEU A 451 10.13 38.28 0.04
CA LEU A 451 10.87 37.39 -0.85
C LEU A 451 12.38 37.45 -0.56
N HIS A 452 12.99 36.31 -0.29
CA HIS A 452 14.43 36.18 -0.14
C HIS A 452 15.09 36.13 -1.52
N THR A 453 16.05 37.01 -1.79
CA THR A 453 16.92 36.92 -2.98
C THR A 453 18.33 36.57 -2.52
N ALA A 454 18.89 35.48 -3.03
CA ALA A 454 20.24 35.07 -2.71
C ALA A 454 21.27 35.95 -3.46
N ALA A 455 22.49 36.03 -2.93
CA ALA A 455 23.58 36.77 -3.59
C ALA A 455 23.98 36.12 -4.94
N GLU A 456 23.96 34.79 -4.99
CA GLU A 456 24.19 33.99 -6.19
C GLU A 456 22.96 33.08 -6.45
N PRO A 457 22.58 32.84 -7.71
CA PRO A 457 21.53 31.87 -8.03
C PRO A 457 21.93 30.45 -7.61
N GLY A 458 20.97 29.67 -7.12
CA GLY A 458 21.18 28.25 -6.83
C GLY A 458 21.50 27.43 -8.08
N THR A 459 21.97 26.20 -7.88
CA THR A 459 22.35 25.33 -9.01
C THR A 459 21.14 24.82 -9.79
N LEU A 460 21.38 24.32 -10.99
CA LEU A 460 20.43 23.53 -11.77
C LEU A 460 21.13 22.26 -12.23
N SER A 461 20.45 21.13 -12.09
CA SER A 461 20.87 19.84 -12.63
C SER A 461 19.66 19.14 -13.24
N GLN A 462 19.88 18.30 -14.24
CA GLN A 462 18.84 17.47 -14.84
C GLN A 462 19.13 16.00 -14.55
N ARG A 463 18.10 15.22 -14.21
CA ARG A 463 18.23 13.78 -13.93
C ARG A 463 16.93 13.03 -14.21
N ASP A 464 16.97 12.05 -15.09
CA ASP A 464 15.93 11.03 -15.19
C ASP A 464 15.97 10.09 -13.97
N ILE A 465 14.81 9.83 -13.37
CA ILE A 465 14.58 8.89 -12.26
C ILE A 465 13.40 7.93 -12.55
N SER A 466 12.91 7.89 -13.80
CA SER A 466 11.81 7.02 -14.20
C SER A 466 12.13 5.54 -13.97
N GLU A 467 13.34 5.12 -14.31
CA GLU A 467 13.79 3.74 -14.09
C GLU A 467 14.06 3.45 -12.60
N ASP A 468 14.59 4.42 -11.83
CA ASP A 468 14.73 4.28 -10.38
C ASP A 468 13.38 4.00 -9.69
N TYR A 469 12.29 4.62 -10.19
CA TYR A 469 10.92 4.40 -9.74
C TYR A 469 10.35 3.05 -10.19
N VAL A 470 10.49 2.70 -11.47
CA VAL A 470 10.06 1.38 -12.00
C VAL A 470 10.70 0.24 -11.21
N GLN A 471 12.02 0.28 -11.02
CA GLN A 471 12.76 -0.74 -10.28
C GLN A 471 12.39 -0.77 -8.80
N ARG A 472 12.16 0.40 -8.17
CA ARG A 472 11.71 0.46 -6.77
C ARG A 472 10.35 -0.20 -6.56
N ILE A 473 9.41 -0.06 -7.51
CA ILE A 473 8.12 -0.76 -7.43
C ILE A 473 8.32 -2.26 -7.70
N ALA A 474 8.98 -2.62 -8.81
CA ALA A 474 9.16 -4.01 -9.21
C ALA A 474 10.01 -4.85 -8.23
N SER A 475 10.88 -4.22 -7.44
CA SER A 475 11.64 -4.91 -6.38
C SER A 475 10.82 -5.32 -5.15
N ASP A 476 9.63 -4.72 -4.96
CA ASP A 476 8.75 -4.96 -3.81
C ASP A 476 7.42 -5.62 -4.23
N ILE A 477 7.01 -5.48 -5.49
CA ILE A 477 5.78 -6.06 -6.05
C ILE A 477 6.14 -6.95 -7.25
N GLN A 478 5.65 -8.19 -7.22
CA GLN A 478 5.65 -9.15 -8.34
C GLN A 478 4.30 -9.88 -8.31
N ILE A 479 3.70 -10.14 -9.48
CA ILE A 479 2.38 -10.81 -9.54
C ILE A 479 2.53 -12.33 -9.67
N ASP A 480 1.73 -13.09 -8.92
CA ASP A 480 1.82 -14.57 -8.86
C ASP A 480 1.47 -15.26 -10.19
N ARG A 481 0.72 -14.56 -11.06
CA ARG A 481 0.31 -15.01 -12.39
C ARG A 481 0.11 -13.82 -13.33
N PRO A 482 0.48 -13.93 -14.62
CA PRO A 482 0.17 -12.90 -15.61
C PRO A 482 -1.31 -12.54 -15.62
N LEU A 483 -1.60 -11.24 -15.63
CA LEU A 483 -2.93 -10.67 -15.82
C LEU A 483 -2.93 -9.82 -17.09
N LYS A 484 -3.98 -9.96 -17.92
CA LYS A 484 -4.15 -9.14 -19.12
C LYS A 484 -4.83 -7.84 -18.76
N VAL A 485 -4.15 -6.72 -18.97
CA VAL A 485 -4.60 -5.40 -18.53
C VAL A 485 -4.59 -4.41 -19.68
N VAL A 486 -5.72 -3.76 -19.93
CA VAL A 486 -5.76 -2.57 -20.78
C VAL A 486 -5.47 -1.35 -19.91
N VAL A 487 -4.49 -0.54 -20.30
CA VAL A 487 -4.08 0.66 -19.57
C VAL A 487 -4.43 1.89 -20.40
N ASP A 488 -5.37 2.68 -19.90
CA ASP A 488 -5.78 3.97 -20.46
C ASP A 488 -5.06 5.11 -19.72
N ALA A 489 -4.42 6.01 -20.46
CA ALA A 489 -3.82 7.21 -19.89
C ALA A 489 -4.48 8.53 -20.35
N GLY A 490 -5.48 8.48 -21.24
CA GLY A 490 -6.12 9.67 -21.81
C GLY A 490 -5.14 10.73 -22.35
N ASN A 491 -4.02 10.28 -22.95
CA ASN A 491 -2.88 11.08 -23.40
C ASN A 491 -2.11 11.85 -22.30
N GLY A 492 -2.37 11.57 -21.03
CA GLY A 492 -1.65 12.09 -19.87
C GLY A 492 -0.24 11.51 -19.69
N VAL A 493 0.56 12.14 -18.82
CA VAL A 493 1.99 11.78 -18.62
C VAL A 493 2.20 10.39 -18.00
N ALA A 494 1.16 9.80 -17.41
CA ALA A 494 1.17 8.42 -16.93
C ALA A 494 1.36 7.37 -18.04
N GLY A 495 1.14 7.74 -19.31
CA GLY A 495 1.23 6.84 -20.46
C GLY A 495 2.61 6.22 -20.73
N ASP A 496 3.72 6.86 -20.31
CA ASP A 496 5.06 6.24 -20.38
C ASP A 496 5.30 5.29 -19.19
N VAL A 497 5.37 5.86 -17.97
CA VAL A 497 5.83 5.13 -16.79
C VAL A 497 4.81 4.10 -16.29
N GLY A 498 3.50 4.35 -16.44
CA GLY A 498 2.44 3.45 -15.98
C GLY A 498 2.53 2.06 -16.63
N PRO A 499 2.47 1.94 -17.97
CA PRO A 499 2.68 0.68 -18.66
C PRO A 499 4.02 0.00 -18.35
N ARG A 500 5.12 0.79 -18.22
CA ARG A 500 6.45 0.26 -17.84
C ARG A 500 6.44 -0.43 -16.48
N VAL A 501 5.84 0.20 -15.46
CA VAL A 501 5.70 -0.38 -14.10
C VAL A 501 4.89 -1.68 -14.14
N LEU A 502 3.72 -1.67 -14.79
CA LEU A 502 2.83 -2.83 -14.79
C LEU A 502 3.41 -4.03 -15.58
N ALA A 503 4.16 -3.76 -16.65
CA ALA A 503 4.92 -4.80 -17.35
C ALA A 503 6.07 -5.35 -16.49
N ALA A 504 6.79 -4.49 -15.75
CA ALA A 504 7.92 -4.89 -14.90
C ALA A 504 7.54 -5.76 -13.69
N ILE A 505 6.29 -5.68 -13.21
CA ILE A 505 5.76 -6.59 -12.17
C ILE A 505 5.18 -7.90 -12.73
N GLY A 506 5.15 -8.07 -14.07
CA GLY A 506 4.73 -9.31 -14.75
C GLY A 506 3.39 -9.27 -15.50
N ALA A 507 2.72 -8.12 -15.64
CA ALA A 507 1.43 -8.03 -16.33
C ALA A 507 1.55 -7.99 -17.87
N GLU A 508 0.56 -8.55 -18.57
CA GLU A 508 0.40 -8.42 -20.02
C GLU A 508 -0.35 -7.12 -20.34
N VAL A 509 0.40 -6.03 -20.55
CA VAL A 509 -0.14 -4.68 -20.75
C VAL A 509 -0.50 -4.42 -22.22
N THR A 510 -1.72 -3.96 -22.47
CA THR A 510 -2.12 -3.33 -23.75
C THR A 510 -2.37 -1.83 -23.54
N PRO A 511 -1.61 -0.94 -24.20
CA PRO A 511 -1.81 0.51 -24.06
C PRO A 511 -3.05 0.99 -24.81
N LEU A 512 -3.73 1.98 -24.24
CA LEU A 512 -4.82 2.76 -24.81
C LEU A 512 -4.52 4.24 -24.51
N TYR A 513 -4.43 5.06 -25.56
CA TYR A 513 -4.12 6.50 -25.44
C TYR A 513 -2.90 6.83 -24.55
N CYS A 514 -1.86 5.98 -24.59
CA CYS A 514 -0.64 6.15 -23.79
C CYS A 514 0.42 7.10 -24.39
N GLU A 515 0.26 7.50 -25.66
CA GLU A 515 1.11 8.53 -26.26
C GLU A 515 0.81 9.88 -25.58
N ILE A 516 1.85 10.53 -25.04
CA ILE A 516 1.70 11.78 -24.28
C ILE A 516 1.39 12.92 -25.26
N ASP A 517 0.16 13.45 -25.18
CA ASP A 517 -0.31 14.56 -26.01
C ASP A 517 -1.14 15.54 -25.18
N GLY A 518 -0.58 16.74 -24.98
CA GLY A 518 -1.18 17.81 -24.19
C GLY A 518 -2.41 18.47 -24.84
N GLU A 519 -2.81 18.11 -26.06
CA GLU A 519 -4.10 18.48 -26.63
C GLU A 519 -5.27 17.60 -26.11
N PHE A 520 -4.96 16.44 -25.50
CA PHE A 520 -5.92 15.41 -25.07
C PHE A 520 -6.94 15.03 -26.18
N PRO A 521 -6.49 14.59 -27.37
CA PRO A 521 -7.32 14.51 -28.58
C PRO A 521 -8.39 13.41 -28.58
N ASN A 522 -8.43 12.54 -27.58
CA ASN A 522 -9.38 11.42 -27.47
C ASN A 522 -10.53 11.75 -26.50
N HIS A 523 -10.36 11.42 -25.23
CA HIS A 523 -11.18 11.92 -24.13
C HIS A 523 -10.27 12.63 -23.11
N HIS A 524 -10.86 13.44 -22.23
CA HIS A 524 -10.08 14.02 -21.13
C HIS A 524 -9.59 12.91 -20.17
N PRO A 525 -8.37 13.04 -19.61
CA PRO A 525 -7.84 12.09 -18.65
C PRO A 525 -8.43 12.38 -17.24
N ASP A 526 -9.74 12.14 -17.09
CA ASP A 526 -10.44 12.12 -15.81
C ASP A 526 -11.19 10.78 -15.63
N PRO A 527 -10.58 9.79 -14.95
CA PRO A 527 -11.21 8.48 -14.74
C PRO A 527 -12.35 8.50 -13.71
N SER A 528 -12.58 9.63 -13.02
CA SER A 528 -13.72 9.75 -12.08
C SER A 528 -15.06 9.96 -12.79
N GLU A 529 -15.02 10.40 -14.06
CA GLU A 529 -16.18 10.67 -14.91
C GLU A 529 -16.47 9.45 -15.83
N PRO A 530 -17.59 8.71 -15.64
CA PRO A 530 -17.80 7.42 -16.31
C PRO A 530 -17.83 7.46 -17.85
N HIS A 531 -18.07 8.63 -18.46
CA HIS A 531 -18.08 8.77 -19.91
C HIS A 531 -16.68 8.67 -20.54
N ASN A 532 -15.62 8.96 -19.78
CA ASN A 532 -14.24 8.80 -20.24
C ASN A 532 -13.81 7.32 -20.24
N LEU A 533 -14.43 6.46 -19.44
CA LEU A 533 -14.10 5.03 -19.35
C LEU A 533 -14.72 4.18 -20.50
N VAL A 534 -15.49 4.80 -21.39
CA VAL A 534 -16.29 4.11 -22.42
C VAL A 534 -15.42 3.33 -23.41
N ASP A 535 -14.26 3.86 -23.82
CA ASP A 535 -13.36 3.16 -24.74
C ASP A 535 -12.53 2.08 -24.04
N LEU A 536 -12.12 2.30 -22.79
CA LEU A 536 -11.53 1.28 -21.93
C LEU A 536 -12.47 0.06 -21.78
N ILE A 537 -13.75 0.27 -21.45
CA ILE A 537 -14.76 -0.80 -21.34
C ILE A 537 -14.86 -1.60 -22.66
N LYS A 538 -14.94 -0.91 -23.81
CA LYS A 538 -14.97 -1.57 -25.13
C LYS A 538 -13.70 -2.37 -25.39
N MET A 539 -12.53 -1.84 -25.03
CA MET A 539 -11.24 -2.46 -25.31
C MET A 539 -11.02 -3.71 -24.44
N VAL A 540 -11.33 -3.63 -23.14
CA VAL A 540 -11.31 -4.78 -22.21
C VAL A 540 -12.17 -5.92 -22.75
N GLY A 541 -13.42 -5.62 -23.16
CA GLY A 541 -14.32 -6.61 -23.73
C GLY A 541 -13.84 -7.20 -25.07
N ARG A 542 -13.29 -6.37 -25.96
CA ARG A 542 -12.78 -6.79 -27.29
C ARG A 542 -11.54 -7.67 -27.21
N LEU A 543 -10.60 -7.33 -26.32
CA LEU A 543 -9.36 -8.08 -26.13
C LEU A 543 -9.51 -9.25 -25.17
N ASN A 544 -10.68 -9.36 -24.52
CA ASN A 544 -10.94 -10.32 -23.45
C ASN A 544 -9.85 -10.21 -22.36
N ALA A 545 -9.55 -8.97 -21.97
CA ALA A 545 -8.63 -8.66 -20.88
C ALA A 545 -9.28 -8.98 -19.52
N ASP A 546 -8.46 -9.19 -18.50
CA ASP A 546 -8.94 -9.51 -17.15
C ASP A 546 -9.36 -8.25 -16.37
N LEU A 547 -8.74 -7.11 -16.70
CA LEU A 547 -8.99 -5.81 -16.08
C LEU A 547 -8.71 -4.65 -17.04
N GLY A 548 -9.38 -3.52 -16.84
CA GLY A 548 -9.01 -2.21 -17.36
C GLY A 548 -8.55 -1.28 -16.24
N ILE A 549 -7.50 -0.52 -16.51
CA ILE A 549 -6.93 0.49 -15.61
C ILE A 549 -6.95 1.83 -16.34
N ALA A 550 -7.36 2.90 -15.68
CA ALA A 550 -7.31 4.26 -16.19
C ALA A 550 -6.55 5.18 -15.22
N PHE A 551 -5.66 6.01 -15.75
CA PHE A 551 -4.98 7.07 -14.99
C PHE A 551 -5.56 8.45 -15.33
N ASP A 552 -5.42 9.41 -14.41
CA ASP A 552 -5.69 10.82 -14.71
C ASP A 552 -4.46 11.52 -15.31
N GLY A 553 -4.64 12.77 -15.75
CA GLY A 553 -3.67 13.49 -16.58
C GLY A 553 -2.25 13.59 -16.01
N ASP A 554 -2.11 13.57 -14.68
CA ASP A 554 -0.82 13.55 -13.98
C ASP A 554 -0.52 12.30 -13.13
N GLY A 555 -1.35 11.26 -13.24
CA GLY A 555 -1.05 9.89 -12.77
C GLY A 555 -1.16 9.66 -11.26
N ASP A 556 -1.76 10.57 -10.49
CA ASP A 556 -1.94 10.39 -9.04
C ASP A 556 -3.32 9.78 -8.67
N ARG A 557 -4.16 9.49 -9.66
CA ARG A 557 -5.44 8.78 -9.51
C ARG A 557 -5.51 7.48 -10.29
N LEU A 558 -6.33 6.56 -9.77
CA LEU A 558 -6.64 5.26 -10.37
C LEU A 558 -8.15 5.08 -10.58
N GLY A 559 -8.55 4.79 -11.82
CA GLY A 559 -9.85 4.21 -12.18
C GLY A 559 -9.71 2.75 -12.61
N VAL A 560 -10.75 1.93 -12.35
CA VAL A 560 -10.72 0.48 -12.59
C VAL A 560 -12.01 0.00 -13.24
N VAL A 561 -11.86 -0.82 -14.28
CA VAL A 561 -12.96 -1.44 -15.03
C VAL A 561 -12.79 -2.96 -15.01
N THR A 562 -13.84 -3.69 -14.65
CA THR A 562 -13.84 -5.17 -14.69
C THR A 562 -14.00 -5.71 -16.12
N ARG A 563 -13.78 -7.02 -16.30
CA ARG A 563 -13.99 -7.71 -17.58
C ARG A 563 -15.44 -7.67 -18.06
N ASP A 564 -16.40 -7.61 -17.14
CA ASP A 564 -17.82 -7.42 -17.43
C ASP A 564 -18.23 -5.93 -17.59
N GLY A 565 -17.27 -5.01 -17.56
CA GLY A 565 -17.46 -3.59 -17.86
C GLY A 565 -17.95 -2.74 -16.69
N GLN A 566 -17.90 -3.25 -15.45
CA GLN A 566 -18.27 -2.48 -14.25
C GLN A 566 -17.15 -1.50 -13.89
N ASN A 567 -17.51 -0.23 -13.67
CA ASN A 567 -16.62 0.72 -13.02
C ASN A 567 -16.57 0.43 -11.51
N ILE A 568 -15.38 0.12 -10.99
CA ILE A 568 -15.18 -0.11 -9.56
C ILE A 568 -14.69 1.19 -8.92
N PHE A 569 -15.63 1.89 -8.29
CA PHE A 569 -15.36 3.17 -7.65
C PHE A 569 -14.29 3.09 -6.55
N PRO A 570 -13.54 4.20 -6.31
CA PRO A 570 -12.39 4.18 -5.41
C PRO A 570 -12.69 3.77 -3.97
N ASP A 571 -13.89 4.07 -3.46
CA ASP A 571 -14.32 3.69 -2.12
C ASP A 571 -14.52 2.16 -1.95
N ARG A 572 -14.81 1.44 -3.04
CA ARG A 572 -14.82 -0.03 -3.08
C ARG A 572 -13.41 -0.59 -3.24
N LEU A 573 -12.56 -0.01 -4.11
CA LEU A 573 -11.14 -0.41 -4.20
C LEU A 573 -10.42 -0.25 -2.84
N LEU A 574 -10.74 0.81 -2.09
CA LEU A 574 -10.21 1.03 -0.75
C LEU A 574 -10.60 -0.07 0.24
N MET A 575 -11.72 -0.78 0.05
CA MET A 575 -12.04 -1.96 0.85
C MET A 575 -11.03 -3.09 0.59
N LEU A 576 -10.73 -3.38 -0.68
CA LEU A 576 -9.76 -4.41 -1.07
C LEU A 576 -8.36 -4.07 -0.56
N PHE A 577 -7.90 -2.84 -0.75
CA PHE A 577 -6.61 -2.38 -0.24
C PHE A 577 -6.55 -2.37 1.29
N ALA A 578 -7.62 -1.97 1.98
CA ALA A 578 -7.67 -2.02 3.44
C ALA A 578 -7.61 -3.45 3.97
N ALA A 579 -8.35 -4.40 3.37
CA ALA A 579 -8.30 -5.80 3.76
C ALA A 579 -6.88 -6.39 3.66
N ASP A 580 -6.19 -6.11 2.55
CA ASP A 580 -4.80 -6.52 2.31
C ASP A 580 -3.80 -5.87 3.30
N VAL A 581 -3.84 -4.55 3.46
CA VAL A 581 -2.95 -3.83 4.38
C VAL A 581 -3.18 -4.28 5.84
N LEU A 582 -4.43 -4.52 6.26
CA LEU A 582 -4.78 -4.91 7.62
C LEU A 582 -4.43 -6.37 7.96
N GLU A 583 -4.28 -7.26 6.98
CA GLU A 583 -3.77 -8.61 7.21
C GLU A 583 -2.36 -8.56 7.82
N ARG A 584 -1.52 -7.65 7.32
CA ARG A 584 -0.15 -7.43 7.80
C ARG A 584 -0.06 -6.38 8.92
N ASN A 585 -0.99 -5.44 8.98
CA ASN A 585 -0.98 -4.30 9.92
C ASN A 585 -2.30 -4.18 10.73
N PRO A 586 -2.69 -5.19 11.52
CA PRO A 586 -3.96 -5.12 12.24
C PRO A 586 -3.94 -4.05 13.34
N GLY A 587 -5.10 -3.40 13.50
CA GLY A 587 -5.28 -2.19 14.29
C GLY A 587 -4.92 -0.89 13.57
N ALA A 588 -4.22 -0.95 12.43
CA ALA A 588 -3.79 0.24 11.70
C ALA A 588 -4.97 1.13 11.28
N MET A 589 -4.71 2.42 11.21
CA MET A 589 -5.70 3.39 10.77
C MET A 589 -5.80 3.42 9.25
N ILE A 590 -7.04 3.42 8.76
CA ILE A 590 -7.38 3.57 7.35
C ILE A 590 -8.22 4.84 7.21
N ILE A 591 -7.70 5.83 6.47
CA ILE A 591 -8.38 7.11 6.28
C ILE A 591 -9.21 7.10 4.99
N TYR A 592 -10.39 7.68 5.01
CA TYR A 592 -11.22 7.90 3.82
C TYR A 592 -11.95 9.24 3.90
N ASP A 593 -12.28 9.83 2.75
CA ASP A 593 -12.96 11.12 2.72
C ASP A 593 -14.48 11.02 2.95
N VAL A 594 -15.12 12.14 3.29
CA VAL A 594 -16.57 12.21 3.56
C VAL A 594 -17.45 11.71 2.41
N LYS A 595 -16.93 11.63 1.17
CA LYS A 595 -17.65 11.11 0.01
C LYS A 595 -17.74 9.59 -0.05
N CYS A 596 -16.91 8.83 0.67
CA CYS A 596 -16.86 7.36 0.56
C CYS A 596 -18.11 6.66 1.15
N THR A 597 -18.46 5.49 0.58
CA THR A 597 -19.63 4.69 0.99
C THR A 597 -19.67 4.37 2.49
N GLY A 598 -20.87 4.39 3.09
CA GLY A 598 -21.12 4.07 4.50
C GLY A 598 -20.80 2.62 4.89
N ARG A 599 -20.50 1.75 3.91
CA ARG A 599 -20.11 0.34 4.13
C ARG A 599 -18.61 0.16 4.41
N LEU A 600 -17.78 1.12 3.99
CA LEU A 600 -16.32 1.09 4.16
C LEU A 600 -15.87 1.04 5.63
N PRO A 601 -16.44 1.81 6.58
CA PRO A 601 -16.02 1.77 7.99
C PRO A 601 -16.25 0.38 8.61
N GLY A 602 -17.42 -0.22 8.33
CA GLY A 602 -17.75 -1.57 8.77
C GLY A 602 -16.90 -2.65 8.10
N HIS A 603 -16.43 -2.43 6.86
CA HIS A 603 -15.46 -3.31 6.21
C HIS A 603 -14.10 -3.25 6.91
N ILE A 604 -13.56 -2.04 7.14
CA ILE A 604 -12.29 -1.83 7.85
C ILE A 604 -12.31 -2.48 9.24
N LEU A 605 -13.39 -2.30 10.01
CA LEU A 605 -13.55 -2.91 11.35
C LEU A 605 -13.57 -4.44 11.30
N ARG A 606 -14.25 -5.06 10.33
CA ARG A 606 -14.27 -6.52 10.16
C ARG A 606 -12.92 -7.12 9.82
N HIS A 607 -12.04 -6.35 9.16
CA HIS A 607 -10.64 -6.72 8.90
C HIS A 607 -9.70 -6.29 10.04
N GLY A 608 -10.23 -5.83 11.17
CA GLY A 608 -9.45 -5.50 12.38
C GLY A 608 -8.74 -4.15 12.34
N GLY A 609 -9.13 -3.24 11.44
CA GLY A 609 -8.55 -1.89 11.32
C GLY A 609 -9.35 -0.81 12.04
N SER A 610 -8.77 0.39 12.07
CA SER A 610 -9.37 1.60 12.68
C SER A 610 -9.83 2.58 11.57
N PRO A 611 -11.13 2.70 11.28
CA PRO A 611 -11.61 3.63 10.25
C PRO A 611 -11.57 5.10 10.73
N LEU A 612 -11.04 6.00 9.90
CA LEU A 612 -11.13 7.45 10.12
C LEU A 612 -11.70 8.19 8.90
N MET A 613 -12.88 8.78 9.05
CA MET A 613 -13.44 9.70 8.06
C MET A 613 -12.77 11.08 8.17
N TRP A 614 -12.37 11.67 7.05
CA TRP A 614 -11.72 12.98 6.99
C TRP A 614 -12.21 13.86 5.82
N LYS A 615 -11.65 15.07 5.71
CA LYS A 615 -11.99 16.07 4.69
C LYS A 615 -11.53 15.63 3.30
N THR A 616 -12.30 15.97 2.26
CA THR A 616 -11.88 15.76 0.86
C THR A 616 -10.78 16.75 0.49
N GLY A 617 -9.72 16.25 -0.15
CA GLY A 617 -8.58 17.01 -0.64
C GLY A 617 -7.25 16.30 -0.35
N HIS A 618 -6.55 15.88 -1.39
CA HIS A 618 -5.34 15.05 -1.29
C HIS A 618 -4.25 15.58 -0.33
N SER A 619 -3.99 16.90 -0.30
CA SER A 619 -3.05 17.50 0.66
C SER A 619 -3.55 17.42 2.11
N LEU A 620 -4.87 17.50 2.35
CA LEU A 620 -5.48 17.34 3.67
C LEU A 620 -5.43 15.88 4.17
N ILE A 621 -5.57 14.92 3.25
CA ILE A 621 -5.40 13.49 3.55
C ILE A 621 -3.95 13.18 3.88
N LYS A 622 -2.97 13.63 3.07
CA LYS A 622 -1.52 13.50 3.38
C LYS A 622 -1.14 14.11 4.72
N ALA A 623 -1.69 15.29 5.04
CA ALA A 623 -1.50 15.91 6.36
C ALA A 623 -2.07 15.03 7.48
N LYS A 624 -3.28 14.46 7.31
CA LYS A 624 -3.91 13.62 8.32
C LYS A 624 -3.23 12.27 8.50
N MET A 625 -2.71 11.66 7.43
CA MET A 625 -1.88 10.46 7.53
C MET A 625 -0.64 10.71 8.38
N ARG A 626 0.07 11.83 8.15
CA ARG A 626 1.24 12.20 8.97
C ARG A 626 0.87 12.48 10.44
N GLU A 627 -0.31 13.06 10.70
CA GLU A 627 -0.80 13.35 12.06
C GLU A 627 -1.19 12.07 12.84
N THR A 628 -1.75 11.08 12.14
CA THR A 628 -2.36 9.87 12.75
C THR A 628 -1.55 8.59 12.56
N ASP A 629 -0.43 8.69 11.84
CA ASP A 629 0.46 7.60 11.40
C ASP A 629 -0.24 6.48 10.59
N ALA A 630 -1.35 6.81 9.91
CA ALA A 630 -2.17 5.86 9.15
C ALA A 630 -1.40 5.16 8.03
N GLU A 631 -1.62 3.85 7.88
CA GLU A 631 -0.90 3.00 6.91
C GLU A 631 -1.46 3.10 5.48
N LEU A 632 -2.74 3.48 5.36
CA LEU A 632 -3.44 3.64 4.10
C LEU A 632 -4.45 4.77 4.19
N ALA A 633 -4.59 5.52 3.10
CA ALA A 633 -5.77 6.36 2.86
C ALA A 633 -6.27 6.22 1.42
N GLY A 634 -7.51 6.62 1.18
CA GLY A 634 -8.01 6.84 -0.17
C GLY A 634 -9.21 7.77 -0.23
N GLU A 635 -9.39 8.42 -1.37
CA GLU A 635 -10.49 9.35 -1.64
C GLU A 635 -11.38 8.86 -2.77
N MET A 636 -12.66 9.25 -2.73
CA MET A 636 -13.63 8.94 -3.79
C MET A 636 -13.25 9.51 -5.17
N SER A 637 -12.29 10.43 -5.24
CA SER A 637 -11.70 10.97 -6.47
C SER A 637 -10.67 10.03 -7.15
N GLY A 638 -10.25 8.95 -6.50
CA GLY A 638 -9.30 7.97 -7.06
C GLY A 638 -7.87 8.12 -6.57
N HIS A 639 -7.58 9.08 -5.67
CA HIS A 639 -6.29 9.15 -4.97
C HIS A 639 -6.21 8.04 -3.91
N PHE A 640 -5.08 7.34 -3.89
CA PHE A 640 -4.77 6.31 -2.89
C PHE A 640 -3.36 6.53 -2.36
N PHE A 641 -3.22 6.46 -1.04
CA PHE A 641 -2.02 6.87 -0.32
C PHE A 641 -1.55 5.69 0.51
N PHE A 642 -0.61 4.92 -0.03
CA PHE A 642 0.03 3.83 0.73
C PHE A 642 1.20 4.41 1.53
N LYS A 643 1.19 4.22 2.85
CA LYS A 643 2.38 4.35 3.71
C LYS A 643 2.97 2.96 3.94
N GLU A 644 2.15 1.93 4.10
CA GLU A 644 2.62 0.55 4.14
C GLU A 644 3.39 0.21 2.85
N ARG A 645 4.64 -0.26 3.01
CA ARG A 645 5.60 -0.59 1.93
C ARG A 645 5.95 0.58 0.98
N TRP A 646 5.45 1.79 1.24
CA TRP A 646 5.59 2.95 0.36
C TRP A 646 5.88 4.24 1.16
N TYR A 647 5.54 5.41 0.61
CA TYR A 647 6.02 6.71 1.10
C TYR A 647 4.93 7.66 1.65
N GLY A 648 3.66 7.24 1.63
CA GLY A 648 2.53 8.00 2.18
C GLY A 648 1.95 9.09 1.27
N PHE A 649 2.37 9.14 0.00
CA PHE A 649 1.78 10.02 -1.02
C PHE A 649 0.81 9.29 -1.95
N ASP A 650 -0.04 10.09 -2.59
CA ASP A 650 -0.98 9.75 -3.67
C ASP A 650 -0.23 9.26 -4.90
N ASP A 651 -0.48 8.01 -5.29
CA ASP A 651 0.19 7.36 -6.41
C ASP A 651 -0.75 6.37 -7.12
N GLY A 652 -1.32 6.77 -8.26
CA GLY A 652 -2.21 5.93 -9.05
C GLY A 652 -1.48 4.72 -9.65
N ILE A 653 -0.23 4.88 -10.05
CA ILE A 653 0.60 3.85 -10.71
C ILE A 653 1.02 2.77 -9.69
N TYR A 654 1.48 3.16 -8.50
CA TYR A 654 1.75 2.23 -7.41
C TYR A 654 0.47 1.51 -6.96
N SER A 655 -0.66 2.23 -6.91
CA SER A 655 -1.95 1.63 -6.54
C SER A 655 -2.45 0.63 -7.57
N ALA A 656 -2.18 0.85 -8.86
CA ALA A 656 -2.40 -0.13 -9.92
C ALA A 656 -1.51 -1.37 -9.72
N ALA A 657 -0.23 -1.20 -9.37
CA ALA A 657 0.66 -2.31 -9.08
C ALA A 657 0.17 -3.15 -7.87
N ARG A 658 -0.23 -2.49 -6.77
CA ARG A 658 -0.82 -3.14 -5.59
C ARG A 658 -2.15 -3.83 -5.89
N LEU A 659 -2.96 -3.28 -6.79
CA LEU A 659 -4.18 -3.91 -7.25
C LEU A 659 -3.90 -5.22 -7.98
N LEU A 660 -2.94 -5.23 -8.91
CA LEU A 660 -2.58 -6.43 -9.65
C LEU A 660 -1.91 -7.49 -8.76
N GLU A 661 -1.09 -7.07 -7.79
CA GLU A 661 -0.54 -7.95 -6.74
C GLU A 661 -1.66 -8.74 -6.05
N ILE A 662 -2.60 -8.02 -5.41
CA ILE A 662 -3.72 -8.63 -4.67
C ILE A 662 -4.57 -9.52 -5.58
N LEU A 663 -4.95 -9.04 -6.76
CA LEU A 663 -5.84 -9.79 -7.67
C LEU A 663 -5.15 -11.02 -8.29
N SER A 664 -3.83 -11.02 -8.43
CA SER A 664 -3.07 -12.18 -8.94
C SER A 664 -3.03 -13.33 -7.93
N ALA A 665 -2.86 -13.00 -6.64
CA ALA A 665 -2.80 -13.96 -5.54
C ALA A 665 -4.16 -14.60 -5.20
N GLN A 666 -5.28 -13.97 -5.57
CA GLN A 666 -6.61 -14.55 -5.36
C GLN A 666 -6.89 -15.71 -6.33
N PRO A 667 -7.52 -16.82 -5.87
CA PRO A 667 -7.91 -17.94 -6.72
C PRO A 667 -9.14 -17.63 -7.60
N GLN A 668 -9.95 -16.62 -7.25
CA GLN A 668 -11.07 -16.13 -8.07
C GLN A 668 -10.58 -15.27 -9.25
N SER A 669 -11.45 -15.00 -10.23
CA SER A 669 -11.10 -14.04 -11.28
C SER A 669 -11.05 -12.61 -10.70
N PRO A 670 -10.27 -11.68 -11.31
CA PRO A 670 -10.25 -10.28 -10.90
C PRO A 670 -11.65 -9.65 -10.84
N SER A 671 -12.54 -10.00 -11.77
CA SER A 671 -13.90 -9.47 -11.81
C SER A 671 -14.78 -10.05 -10.70
N ASP A 672 -14.66 -11.35 -10.37
CA ASP A 672 -15.38 -11.95 -9.24
C ASP A 672 -14.97 -11.31 -7.91
N THR A 673 -13.66 -11.13 -7.69
CA THR A 673 -13.11 -10.49 -6.48
C THR A 673 -13.63 -9.07 -6.32
N LEU A 674 -13.58 -8.26 -7.38
CA LEU A 674 -14.03 -6.86 -7.35
C LEU A 674 -15.56 -6.73 -7.26
N ASN A 675 -16.31 -7.63 -7.90
CA ASN A 675 -17.77 -7.63 -7.83
C ASN A 675 -18.29 -8.15 -6.48
N ALA A 676 -17.54 -9.01 -5.77
CA ALA A 676 -17.87 -9.47 -4.42
C ALA A 676 -17.69 -8.42 -3.31
N LEU A 677 -16.96 -7.33 -3.57
CA LEU A 677 -16.81 -6.23 -2.60
C LEU A 677 -18.19 -5.60 -2.28
N PRO A 678 -18.50 -5.28 -1.00
CA PRO A 678 -19.77 -4.64 -0.63
C PRO A 678 -20.13 -3.45 -1.52
N SER A 679 -21.40 -3.37 -1.89
CA SER A 679 -21.94 -2.35 -2.80
C SER A 679 -23.35 -1.93 -2.33
N GLY A 680 -23.89 -0.88 -2.94
CA GLY A 680 -25.23 -0.35 -2.67
C GLY A 680 -25.75 0.45 -3.86
N VAL A 681 -26.90 1.10 -3.67
CA VAL A 681 -27.46 2.02 -4.67
C VAL A 681 -26.95 3.41 -4.37
N ALA A 682 -26.09 3.96 -5.22
CA ALA A 682 -25.51 5.28 -5.04
C ALA A 682 -25.70 6.17 -6.27
N THR A 683 -25.76 7.49 -6.06
CA THR A 683 -25.68 8.45 -7.15
C THR A 683 -24.22 8.60 -7.62
N ALA A 684 -24.06 9.04 -8.87
CA ALA A 684 -22.86 9.76 -9.27
C ALA A 684 -22.69 11.04 -8.43
N GLU A 685 -21.57 11.74 -8.60
CA GLU A 685 -21.41 13.06 -8.00
C GLU A 685 -22.38 14.05 -8.64
N ILE A 686 -23.19 14.70 -7.80
CA ILE A 686 -24.13 15.73 -8.19
C ILE A 686 -23.47 17.09 -7.97
N LYS A 687 -23.41 17.89 -9.03
CA LYS A 687 -22.79 19.22 -9.07
C LYS A 687 -23.90 20.26 -9.27
N VAL A 688 -24.01 21.24 -8.38
CA VAL A 688 -25.04 22.29 -8.42
C VAL A 688 -24.38 23.65 -8.26
N ASP A 689 -24.71 24.62 -9.11
CA ASP A 689 -24.18 25.99 -8.99
C ASP A 689 -24.48 26.59 -7.62
N ALA A 690 -23.46 27.15 -6.97
CA ALA A 690 -23.63 27.76 -5.67
C ALA A 690 -24.47 29.05 -5.77
N PRO A 691 -25.46 29.26 -4.89
CA PRO A 691 -26.16 30.54 -4.81
C PRO A 691 -25.19 31.70 -4.63
N ASN A 692 -25.33 32.72 -5.49
CA ASN A 692 -24.44 33.89 -5.57
C ASN A 692 -22.96 33.57 -5.87
N GLY A 693 -22.62 32.35 -6.30
CA GLY A 693 -21.24 31.91 -6.53
C GLY A 693 -20.43 31.59 -5.27
N ASP A 694 -21.05 31.59 -4.08
CA ASP A 694 -20.39 31.32 -2.81
C ASP A 694 -20.87 29.98 -2.20
N PRO A 695 -20.20 28.86 -2.50
CA PRO A 695 -20.57 27.56 -1.95
C PRO A 695 -20.28 27.47 -0.45
N HIS A 696 -19.29 28.20 0.07
CA HIS A 696 -18.87 28.09 1.46
C HIS A 696 -19.88 28.73 2.40
N SER A 697 -20.29 29.98 2.14
CA SER A 697 -21.33 30.65 2.94
C SER A 697 -22.70 29.97 2.82
N PHE A 698 -23.00 29.36 1.66
CA PHE A 698 -24.23 28.56 1.54
C PHE A 698 -24.19 27.31 2.42
N VAL A 699 -23.08 26.56 2.39
CA VAL A 699 -22.93 25.32 3.16
C VAL A 699 -22.83 25.59 4.66
N GLU A 700 -22.20 26.70 5.08
CA GLU A 700 -22.17 27.11 6.49
C GLU A 700 -23.58 27.35 7.05
N ARG A 701 -24.44 28.07 6.31
CA ARG A 701 -25.85 28.24 6.69
C ARG A 701 -26.63 26.93 6.65
N PHE A 702 -26.40 26.09 5.64
CA PHE A 702 -27.03 24.77 5.56
C PHE A 702 -26.67 23.87 6.76
N VAL A 703 -25.41 23.87 7.20
CA VAL A 703 -24.96 23.16 8.42
C VAL A 703 -25.62 23.73 9.68
N ALA A 704 -25.87 25.04 9.75
CA ALA A 704 -26.45 25.69 10.92
C ALA A 704 -27.98 25.54 11.02
N GLU A 705 -28.69 25.46 9.88
CA GLU A 705 -30.15 25.51 9.82
C GLU A 705 -30.81 24.14 9.52
N ALA A 706 -30.12 23.20 8.88
CA ALA A 706 -30.71 21.92 8.48
C ALA A 706 -30.89 20.95 9.65
N SER A 707 -32.04 20.28 9.69
CA SER A 707 -32.37 19.25 10.70
C SER A 707 -32.76 17.93 10.05
N PHE A 708 -32.23 16.83 10.58
CA PHE A 708 -32.52 15.46 10.12
C PHE A 708 -32.81 14.57 11.33
N GLU A 709 -34.06 14.15 11.49
CA GLU A 709 -34.47 13.23 12.56
C GLU A 709 -33.96 11.80 12.31
N GLY A 710 -33.55 11.12 13.38
CA GLY A 710 -33.14 9.70 13.32
C GLY A 710 -31.81 9.44 12.61
N ALA A 711 -30.97 10.46 12.39
CA ALA A 711 -29.70 10.34 11.67
C ALA A 711 -28.52 10.88 12.48
N ARG A 712 -27.30 10.41 12.15
CA ARG A 712 -26.04 10.92 12.69
C ARG A 712 -25.47 11.96 11.73
N LEU A 713 -25.31 13.19 12.21
CA LEU A 713 -24.73 14.29 11.45
C LEU A 713 -23.20 14.32 11.62
N SER A 714 -22.48 14.69 10.57
CA SER A 714 -21.05 14.95 10.57
C SER A 714 -20.74 16.23 9.79
N THR A 715 -20.03 17.14 10.43
CA THR A 715 -19.69 18.48 9.91
C THR A 715 -18.20 18.64 9.56
N ILE A 716 -17.52 17.50 9.30
CA ILE A 716 -16.08 17.46 9.01
C ILE A 716 -15.74 18.24 7.73
N ASP A 717 -16.53 18.07 6.68
CA ASP A 717 -16.42 18.75 5.38
C ASP A 717 -17.83 18.82 4.76
N GLY A 718 -18.48 19.97 4.87
CA GLY A 718 -19.91 20.13 4.59
C GLY A 718 -20.81 19.49 5.64
N LEU A 719 -22.00 19.06 5.24
CA LEU A 719 -22.93 18.28 6.07
C LEU A 719 -23.12 16.89 5.47
N ARG A 720 -22.57 15.87 6.14
CA ARG A 720 -22.90 14.45 5.91
C ARG A 720 -23.93 13.99 6.94
N VAL A 721 -24.91 13.21 6.50
CA VAL A 721 -25.99 12.67 7.33
C VAL A 721 -26.06 11.17 7.09
N ASP A 722 -25.65 10.37 8.08
CA ASP A 722 -25.75 8.91 8.04
C ASP A 722 -27.06 8.45 8.72
N PHE A 723 -27.91 7.75 7.96
CA PHE A 723 -29.07 6.99 8.43
C PHE A 723 -28.67 5.52 8.67
N ALA A 724 -29.62 4.69 9.13
CA ALA A 724 -29.38 3.26 9.36
C ALA A 724 -29.19 2.44 8.07
N ASP A 725 -29.70 2.95 6.95
CA ASP A 725 -29.89 2.30 5.64
C ASP A 725 -29.30 3.10 4.46
N GLY A 726 -28.51 4.14 4.75
CA GLY A 726 -27.88 4.99 3.74
C GLY A 726 -27.33 6.30 4.32
N TRP A 727 -26.79 7.17 3.47
CA TRP A 727 -26.30 8.49 3.82
C TRP A 727 -26.44 9.50 2.67
N GLY A 728 -26.42 10.79 3.01
CA GLY A 728 -26.34 11.90 2.06
C GLY A 728 -25.29 12.92 2.47
N LEU A 729 -24.79 13.69 1.50
CA LEU A 729 -23.77 14.74 1.70
C LEU A 729 -24.12 15.98 0.88
N VAL A 730 -23.89 17.16 1.47
CA VAL A 730 -23.74 18.43 0.76
C VAL A 730 -22.47 19.11 1.25
N ARG A 731 -21.53 19.42 0.36
CA ARG A 731 -20.30 20.15 0.68
C ARG A 731 -19.97 21.22 -0.37
N ALA A 732 -19.09 22.14 0.00
CA ALA A 732 -18.55 23.13 -0.91
C ALA A 732 -17.41 22.53 -1.74
N SER A 733 -17.34 22.85 -3.04
CA SER A 733 -16.12 22.60 -3.81
C SER A 733 -15.05 23.65 -3.46
N ASN A 734 -13.82 23.19 -3.23
CA ASN A 734 -12.65 24.04 -2.96
C ASN A 734 -11.95 24.54 -4.24
N THR A 735 -12.45 24.17 -5.43
CA THR A 735 -11.81 24.46 -6.73
C THR A 735 -12.74 25.13 -7.74
N THR A 736 -14.05 25.12 -7.49
CA THR A 736 -15.12 25.61 -8.38
C THR A 736 -16.30 26.15 -7.54
N PRO A 737 -17.06 27.14 -8.02
CA PRO A 737 -18.16 27.76 -7.26
C PRO A 737 -19.45 26.90 -7.26
N ILE A 738 -19.32 25.63 -6.84
CA ILE A 738 -20.40 24.64 -6.85
C ILE A 738 -20.56 23.96 -5.49
N LEU A 739 -21.79 23.53 -5.24
CA LEU A 739 -22.13 22.53 -4.24
C LEU A 739 -21.90 21.14 -4.83
N VAL A 740 -21.26 20.27 -4.07
CA VAL A 740 -21.03 18.87 -4.40
C VAL A 740 -21.88 18.01 -3.48
N MET A 741 -22.67 17.11 -4.06
CA MET A 741 -23.60 16.23 -3.34
C MET A 741 -23.41 14.77 -3.79
N ARG A 742 -23.63 13.82 -2.88
CA ARG A 742 -23.68 12.38 -3.17
C ARG A 742 -24.64 11.71 -2.20
N PHE A 743 -25.36 10.70 -2.69
CA PHE A 743 -26.27 9.88 -1.91
C PHE A 743 -25.95 8.40 -2.15
N ASP A 744 -26.11 7.57 -1.12
CA ASP A 744 -25.85 6.13 -1.15
C ASP A 744 -26.75 5.44 -0.12
N ALA A 745 -27.41 4.36 -0.52
CA ALA A 745 -28.35 3.62 0.32
C ALA A 745 -28.33 2.11 0.03
N ASP A 746 -28.94 1.32 0.91
CA ASP A 746 -29.10 -0.12 0.73
C ASP A 746 -30.15 -0.47 -0.34
N THR A 747 -31.16 0.38 -0.53
CA THR A 747 -32.21 0.20 -1.55
C THR A 747 -32.48 1.50 -2.31
N HIS A 748 -33.10 1.39 -3.48
CA HIS A 748 -33.54 2.56 -4.25
C HIS A 748 -34.60 3.39 -3.49
N GLU A 749 -35.47 2.73 -2.71
CA GLU A 749 -36.50 3.38 -1.88
C GLU A 749 -35.86 4.23 -0.77
N ALA A 750 -34.82 3.70 -0.11
CA ALA A 750 -34.04 4.44 0.87
C ALA A 750 -33.26 5.61 0.23
N LEU A 751 -32.71 5.42 -0.97
CA LEU A 751 -32.02 6.48 -1.71
C LEU A 751 -32.94 7.68 -1.98
N VAL A 752 -34.13 7.42 -2.52
CA VAL A 752 -35.15 8.45 -2.82
C VAL A 752 -35.59 9.17 -1.52
N ARG A 753 -35.84 8.42 -0.44
CA ARG A 753 -36.18 9.01 0.87
C ARG A 753 -35.09 9.97 1.38
N ILE A 754 -33.82 9.60 1.24
CA ILE A 754 -32.68 10.43 1.66
C ILE A 754 -32.56 11.66 0.75
N GLN A 755 -32.68 11.48 -0.56
CA GLN A 755 -32.69 12.58 -1.55
C GLN A 755 -33.79 13.61 -1.24
N ASP A 756 -35.02 13.16 -0.96
CA ASP A 756 -36.13 14.06 -0.63
C ASP A 756 -35.97 14.75 0.73
N ALA A 757 -35.38 14.08 1.73
CA ALA A 757 -35.03 14.72 2.99
C ALA A 757 -34.02 15.86 2.79
N PHE A 758 -32.98 15.65 1.98
CA PHE A 758 -32.02 16.70 1.65
C PHE A 758 -32.65 17.81 0.79
N ARG A 759 -33.48 17.46 -0.19
CA ARG A 759 -34.23 18.43 -1.01
C ARG A 759 -35.07 19.35 -0.14
N ALA A 760 -35.80 18.81 0.84
CA ALA A 760 -36.63 19.60 1.74
C ALA A 760 -35.82 20.63 2.53
N GLN A 761 -34.68 20.23 3.11
CA GLN A 761 -33.80 21.14 3.86
C GLN A 761 -33.13 22.19 2.95
N LEU A 762 -32.67 21.79 1.75
CA LEU A 762 -32.04 22.70 0.79
C LEU A 762 -33.01 23.75 0.24
N LEU A 763 -34.25 23.35 -0.09
CA LEU A 763 -35.28 24.26 -0.59
C LEU A 763 -35.88 25.13 0.53
N ALA A 764 -35.85 24.71 1.79
CA ALA A 764 -36.19 25.58 2.91
C ALA A 764 -35.22 26.77 3.04
N LEU A 765 -33.91 26.54 2.81
CA LEU A 765 -32.88 27.59 2.81
C LEU A 765 -32.86 28.43 1.52
N LYS A 766 -33.19 27.83 0.36
CA LYS A 766 -33.20 28.50 -0.95
C LYS A 766 -34.27 27.88 -1.88
N PRO A 767 -35.52 28.40 -1.89
CA PRO A 767 -36.66 27.79 -2.59
C PRO A 767 -36.53 27.65 -4.12
N ASP A 768 -35.66 28.44 -4.75
CA ASP A 768 -35.38 28.46 -6.19
C ASP A 768 -34.07 27.75 -6.57
N LEU A 769 -33.45 27.00 -5.63
CA LEU A 769 -32.26 26.19 -5.92
C LEU A 769 -32.60 25.04 -6.87
N LYS A 770 -31.90 24.95 -8.00
CA LYS A 770 -32.09 23.89 -8.98
C LYS A 770 -31.37 22.62 -8.53
N LEU A 771 -32.13 21.61 -8.10
CA LEU A 771 -31.62 20.31 -7.68
C LEU A 771 -31.91 19.27 -8.79
N PRO A 772 -30.87 18.58 -9.34
CA PRO A 772 -31.01 17.66 -10.48
C PRO A 772 -31.25 16.19 -10.05
N PHE A 773 -31.61 15.98 -8.79
CA PHE A 773 -32.09 14.72 -8.21
C PHE A 773 -33.52 14.90 -7.73
#